data_AF-A0A5N6GFZ8-F1
#
_entry.id   AF-A0A5N6GFZ8-F1
#
_cell.length_a   1.000
_cell.length_b   1.000
_cell.length_c   1.000
_cell.angle_alpha   90.00
_cell.angle_beta   90.00
_cell.angle_gamma   90.00
#
_symmetry.space_group_name_H-M   'P 1'
#
loop_
_entity.id
_entity.type
_entity.pdbx_description
1 polymer ?
#
loop_
_entity_poly.entity_id
_entity_poly.type
_entity_poly.pdbx_seq_one_letter_code
_entity_poly.pdbx_strand_id
1 'polypeptide(L)'
;MSQAKKALDTVIKTMKMLDDAIIKFCCGGYCMTTLINDLAGPEKQMKEVVDQVRLLKPDSNQETSADGAIERGEPDKMNELVRATFYLYKALETGFLDLRDNVEPKGNHYVFFALKDFLVEVVQFIKFKPALFVTTVMGEETGTREKHNKHAPLLEELAADLVTPAAYKCMEAWIPSENYIQLSSFYIPMKLPILLTALPWTAAAATLRSKSNVVNQTTCGGTTYAYTGLEGYGFIPSNATDKYGDTIGGIGSSIAIKPDSWRRTAPNTYSGIVYALPDRGWNTNGTLNFQPRIHKIALTLTLTHNASAQHPSPPNLHLKYLDTILLTGPDGLPTTGLDADVTGAASYPGYPPLPAATYVGDGFGGAGPGGKRISLDPEGLAIDNDGSFWVSDEYGPYVYKFSPEGKMILAIQPPEAILPRRNGTLSFSAASPPVYNPELTINPEDPQSGRNNNQGLEALTISPDGKTLYTMMQSALNQEGGPKKKNRQPARLLEYDIASGTPVYRHEYVVLLPKYEDYTQNESVVASQSEMHMLPSGDFLVLSRDSGFGHGQDETRSVYRHADVVAIGNSTTDLKGTFDGVGASVASSKGVLKDGITPVEYCEFLDYNVESELAKFGLHNGGAQDAWLLNEKWESFALVPVDTDQQKRGSAKKEYFLFSFSDNDFMTQDGHMDFGRYKYADESGYNIDNQVLVFRVEF
;
A
#
# COMPACT_ATOMS: atom_id res chain seq x y z
N MET A 1 -12.57 -33.85 0.76
CA MET A 1 -12.10 -34.23 2.14
C MET A 1 -11.13 -33.22 2.75
N SER A 2 -9.99 -32.89 2.12
CA SER A 2 -9.02 -31.91 2.66
C SER A 2 -9.61 -30.52 2.95
N GLN A 3 -10.46 -30.01 2.04
CA GLN A 3 -11.16 -28.72 2.23
C GLN A 3 -12.21 -28.76 3.36
N ALA A 4 -13.00 -29.83 3.47
CA ALA A 4 -13.96 -30.00 4.57
C ALA A 4 -13.27 -30.09 5.94
N LYS A 5 -12.09 -30.71 6.01
CA LYS A 5 -11.26 -30.76 7.21
C LYS A 5 -10.73 -29.37 7.59
N LYS A 6 -10.22 -28.60 6.62
CA LYS A 6 -9.79 -27.21 6.83
C LYS A 6 -10.94 -26.32 7.32
N ALA A 7 -12.14 -26.51 6.78
CA ALA A 7 -13.32 -25.76 7.20
C ALA A 7 -13.71 -26.10 8.65
N LEU A 8 -13.73 -27.38 9.02
CA LEU A 8 -14.01 -27.82 10.39
C LEU A 8 -12.95 -27.32 11.39
N ASP A 9 -11.67 -27.37 11.03
CA ASP A 9 -10.58 -26.83 11.84
C ASP A 9 -10.71 -25.31 12.02
N THR A 10 -11.23 -24.60 11.01
CA THR A 10 -11.51 -23.16 11.08
C THR A 10 -12.67 -22.86 12.04
N VAL A 11 -13.75 -23.63 11.99
CA VAL A 11 -14.89 -23.50 12.91
C VAL A 11 -14.46 -23.72 14.35
N ILE A 12 -13.69 -24.77 14.63
CA ILE A 12 -13.17 -25.06 15.98
C ILE A 12 -12.26 -23.93 16.48
N LYS A 13 -11.42 -23.36 15.60
CA LYS A 13 -10.54 -22.25 15.94
C LYS A 13 -11.32 -20.97 16.25
N THR A 14 -12.36 -20.68 15.47
CA THR A 14 -13.25 -19.53 15.70
C THR A 14 -14.05 -19.67 16.99
N MET A 15 -14.56 -20.86 17.31
CA MET A 15 -15.25 -21.09 18.58
C MET A 15 -14.34 -20.92 19.79
N LYS A 16 -13.07 -21.34 19.70
CA LYS A 16 -12.07 -21.09 20.74
C LYS A 16 -11.74 -19.60 20.90
N MET A 17 -11.68 -18.85 19.81
CA MET A 17 -11.49 -17.40 19.86
C MET A 17 -12.67 -16.68 20.51
N LEU A 18 -13.90 -17.16 20.27
CA LEU A 18 -15.11 -16.67 20.95
C LEU A 18 -15.10 -17.03 22.44
N ASP A 19 -14.68 -18.23 22.80
CA ASP A 19 -14.51 -18.67 24.20
C ASP A 19 -13.48 -17.78 24.92
N ASP A 20 -12.32 -17.54 24.31
CA ASP A 20 -11.27 -16.65 24.84
C ASP A 20 -11.71 -15.17 24.93
N ALA A 21 -12.58 -14.71 24.02
CA ALA A 21 -13.13 -13.35 24.03
C ALA A 21 -14.20 -13.18 25.13
N ILE A 22 -15.02 -14.21 25.35
CA ILE A 22 -16.03 -14.25 26.43
C ILE A 22 -15.34 -14.31 27.80
N ILE A 23 -14.24 -15.05 27.93
CA ILE A 23 -13.43 -15.14 29.15
C ILE A 23 -12.83 -13.77 29.57
N LYS A 24 -12.62 -12.84 28.63
CA LYS A 24 -12.04 -11.51 28.91
C LYS A 24 -13.01 -10.47 29.46
N PHE A 25 -14.32 -10.76 29.54
CA PHE A 25 -15.31 -9.88 30.18
C PHE A 25 -15.64 -10.36 31.61
N CYS A 26 -14.84 -9.94 32.61
CA CYS A 26 -15.16 -10.15 34.02
C CYS A 26 -15.87 -8.92 34.60
N CYS A 27 -17.15 -9.07 34.98
CA CYS A 27 -17.89 -8.10 35.79
C CYS A 27 -17.99 -8.56 37.25
N GLY A 28 -17.35 -7.84 38.17
CA GLY A 28 -17.74 -7.78 39.58
C GLY A 28 -17.74 -9.09 40.39
N GLY A 29 -16.87 -10.06 40.10
CA GLY A 29 -16.59 -11.19 40.99
C GLY A 29 -17.49 -12.42 40.87
N TYR A 30 -18.41 -12.50 39.90
CA TYR A 30 -19.09 -13.75 39.54
C TYR A 30 -18.44 -14.37 38.30
N CYS A 31 -17.65 -15.42 38.50
CA CYS A 31 -17.13 -16.24 37.40
C CYS A 31 -18.22 -17.17 36.87
N MET A 32 -18.21 -17.31 35.54
CA MET A 32 -19.16 -17.99 34.67
C MET A 32 -19.09 -19.53 34.76
N THR A 33 -18.97 -20.11 35.95
CA THR A 33 -18.85 -21.57 36.12
C THR A 33 -20.14 -22.32 35.78
N THR A 34 -21.28 -21.64 35.70
CA THR A 34 -22.57 -22.26 35.33
C THR A 34 -22.84 -22.21 33.81
N LEU A 35 -22.45 -21.14 33.11
CA LEU A 35 -22.59 -21.06 31.64
C LEU A 35 -21.65 -22.04 30.93
N ILE A 36 -20.46 -22.26 31.47
CA ILE A 36 -19.49 -23.25 30.96
C ILE A 36 -20.04 -24.68 31.07
N ASN A 37 -20.83 -24.99 32.11
CA ASN A 37 -21.42 -26.32 32.26
C ASN A 37 -22.62 -26.55 31.33
N ASP A 38 -23.37 -25.50 30.98
CA ASP A 38 -24.48 -25.59 30.02
C ASP A 38 -23.98 -25.63 28.55
N LEU A 39 -22.82 -25.02 28.28
CA LEU A 39 -22.14 -25.07 26.96
C LEU A 39 -21.26 -26.32 26.76
N ALA A 40 -21.02 -27.12 27.81
CA ALA A 40 -20.30 -28.40 27.71
C ALA A 40 -21.10 -29.51 26.99
N GLY A 41 -22.43 -29.35 26.85
CA GLY A 41 -23.30 -30.26 26.10
C GLY A 41 -22.99 -30.32 24.59
N PRO A 42 -22.95 -29.16 23.91
CA PRO A 42 -22.54 -29.04 22.51
C PRO A 42 -21.13 -29.60 22.23
N GLU A 43 -20.15 -29.38 23.11
CA GLU A 43 -18.78 -29.89 22.94
C GLU A 43 -18.72 -31.42 23.02
N LYS A 44 -19.49 -32.03 23.93
CA LYS A 44 -19.57 -33.49 24.10
C LYS A 44 -20.26 -34.17 22.91
N GLN A 45 -21.34 -33.57 22.39
CA GLN A 45 -22.03 -34.06 21.18
C GLN A 45 -21.16 -33.90 19.92
N MET A 46 -20.39 -32.81 19.82
CA MET A 46 -19.45 -32.59 18.71
C MET A 46 -18.31 -33.61 18.71
N LYS A 47 -17.83 -34.01 19.89
CA LYS A 47 -16.78 -35.02 20.05
C LYS A 47 -17.23 -36.42 19.62
N GLU A 48 -18.48 -36.79 19.91
CA GLU A 48 -19.08 -38.04 19.44
C GLU A 48 -19.25 -38.07 17.91
N VAL A 49 -19.64 -36.94 17.29
CA VAL A 49 -19.71 -36.82 15.82
C VAL A 49 -18.33 -36.91 15.17
N VAL A 50 -17.31 -36.29 15.76
CA VAL A 50 -15.91 -36.36 15.30
C VAL A 50 -15.33 -37.77 15.44
N ASP A 51 -15.66 -38.50 16.51
CA ASP A 51 -15.22 -39.89 16.71
C ASP A 51 -15.93 -40.87 15.76
N GLN A 52 -17.20 -40.64 15.41
CA GLN A 52 -17.88 -41.41 14.35
C GLN A 52 -17.29 -41.15 12.95
N VAL A 53 -16.83 -39.93 12.67
CA VAL A 53 -16.12 -39.59 11.42
C VAL A 53 -14.72 -40.23 11.36
N ARG A 54 -14.05 -40.45 12.50
CA ARG A 54 -12.76 -41.16 12.57
C ARG A 54 -12.86 -42.66 12.27
N LEU A 55 -14.00 -43.27 12.56
CA LEU A 55 -14.29 -44.69 12.26
C LEU A 55 -14.59 -44.97 10.78
N LEU A 56 -14.76 -43.93 9.95
CA LEU A 56 -15.03 -44.03 8.51
C LEU A 56 -13.78 -44.01 7.62
N LYS A 57 -12.60 -44.33 8.17
CA LYS A 57 -11.41 -44.59 7.34
C LYS A 57 -11.66 -45.81 6.46
N PRO A 58 -11.43 -45.75 5.14
CA PRO A 58 -11.16 -46.96 4.39
C PRO A 58 -9.79 -47.47 4.86
N ASP A 59 -9.73 -48.70 5.36
CA ASP A 59 -8.46 -49.38 5.60
C ASP A 59 -7.66 -49.41 4.29
N SER A 60 -6.44 -48.89 4.35
CA SER A 60 -5.44 -49.01 3.31
C SER A 60 -4.99 -50.47 3.26
N ASN A 61 -5.74 -51.34 2.56
CA ASN A 61 -5.31 -52.62 1.99
C ASN A 61 -6.50 -53.25 1.24
N GLN A 62 -6.72 -52.86 -0.01
CA GLN A 62 -7.39 -53.72 -0.97
C GLN A 62 -6.56 -53.76 -2.26
N GLU A 63 -6.10 -54.96 -2.56
CA GLU A 63 -5.40 -55.34 -3.78
C GLU A 63 -6.26 -55.07 -5.01
N THR A 64 -5.59 -54.63 -6.06
CA THR A 64 -6.11 -54.56 -7.42
C THR A 64 -6.68 -55.90 -7.87
N SER A 65 -7.96 -55.93 -8.27
CA SER A 65 -8.53 -57.01 -9.10
C SER A 65 -8.89 -56.46 -10.49
N ALA A 66 -8.83 -57.35 -11.48
CA ALA A 66 -8.56 -57.05 -12.87
C ALA A 66 -9.76 -56.62 -13.73
N ASP A 67 -10.92 -56.27 -13.16
CA ASP A 67 -12.07 -55.80 -13.94
C ASP A 67 -12.56 -54.45 -13.38
N GLY A 68 -12.31 -53.38 -14.14
CA GLY A 68 -12.51 -52.00 -13.72
C GLY A 68 -13.97 -51.63 -13.41
N ALA A 69 -14.30 -51.55 -12.12
CA ALA A 69 -15.42 -50.77 -11.60
C ALA A 69 -15.08 -50.22 -10.21
N ILE A 70 -15.05 -48.90 -10.05
CA ILE A 70 -15.00 -48.23 -8.74
C ILE A 70 -16.44 -48.07 -8.25
N GLU A 71 -16.82 -48.77 -7.18
CA GLU A 71 -18.07 -48.49 -6.46
C GLU A 71 -17.99 -47.08 -5.86
N ARG A 72 -18.90 -46.19 -6.29
CA ARG A 72 -19.08 -44.86 -5.71
C ARG A 72 -19.74 -45.01 -4.34
N GLY A 73 -19.07 -44.56 -3.28
CA GLY A 73 -19.71 -44.36 -1.97
C GLY A 73 -20.91 -43.42 -2.08
N GLU A 74 -22.02 -43.78 -1.45
CA GLU A 74 -23.33 -43.13 -1.60
C GLU A 74 -23.31 -41.60 -1.30
N PRO A 75 -23.90 -40.76 -2.18
CA PRO A 75 -23.96 -39.30 -2.04
C PRO A 75 -24.73 -38.76 -0.82
N ASP A 76 -25.56 -39.58 -0.17
CA ASP A 76 -26.58 -39.09 0.78
C ASP A 76 -26.01 -38.61 2.13
N LYS A 77 -24.92 -39.20 2.63
CA LYS A 77 -24.36 -38.83 3.96
C LYS A 77 -23.59 -37.51 3.96
N MET A 78 -22.98 -37.15 2.82
CA MET A 78 -22.31 -35.85 2.63
C MET A 78 -23.33 -34.70 2.61
N ASN A 79 -24.48 -34.94 1.97
CA ASN A 79 -25.59 -33.98 1.94
C ASN A 79 -26.22 -33.78 3.32
N GLU A 80 -26.30 -34.82 4.16
CA GLU A 80 -26.78 -34.67 5.55
C GLU A 80 -25.84 -33.84 6.42
N LEU A 81 -24.52 -33.99 6.29
CA LEU A 81 -23.54 -33.23 7.06
C LEU A 81 -23.52 -31.75 6.65
N VAL A 82 -23.66 -31.47 5.35
CA VAL A 82 -23.78 -30.10 4.82
C VAL A 82 -25.08 -29.44 5.29
N ARG A 83 -26.19 -30.19 5.29
CA ARG A 83 -27.49 -29.71 5.81
C ARG A 83 -27.43 -29.44 7.31
N ALA A 84 -26.87 -30.35 8.11
CA ALA A 84 -26.73 -30.17 9.55
C ALA A 84 -25.91 -28.92 9.89
N THR A 85 -24.82 -28.68 9.14
CA THR A 85 -23.98 -27.48 9.29
C THR A 85 -24.77 -26.21 8.95
N PHE A 86 -25.51 -26.20 7.84
CA PHE A 86 -26.33 -25.06 7.43
C PHE A 86 -27.43 -24.71 8.45
N TYR A 87 -28.12 -25.73 9.00
CA TYR A 87 -29.16 -25.51 10.01
C TYR A 87 -28.61 -25.00 11.34
N LEU A 88 -27.40 -25.43 11.75
CA LEU A 88 -26.72 -24.92 12.95
C LEU A 88 -26.38 -23.42 12.82
N TYR A 89 -25.90 -22.99 11.64
CA TYR A 89 -25.64 -21.57 11.36
C TYR A 89 -26.93 -20.74 11.41
N LYS A 90 -28.05 -21.26 10.88
CA LYS A 90 -29.35 -20.58 10.92
C LYS A 90 -29.93 -20.47 12.32
N ALA A 91 -29.73 -21.47 13.17
CA ALA A 91 -30.16 -21.43 14.57
C ALA A 91 -29.39 -20.36 15.35
N LEU A 92 -28.06 -20.29 15.17
CA LEU A 92 -27.22 -19.25 15.78
C LEU A 92 -27.60 -17.85 15.30
N GLU A 93 -27.78 -17.66 13.98
CA GLU A 93 -28.25 -16.38 13.41
C GLU A 93 -29.57 -15.93 14.05
N THR A 94 -30.53 -16.85 14.22
CA THR A 94 -31.85 -16.55 14.78
C THR A 94 -31.74 -16.18 16.27
N GLY A 95 -30.94 -16.90 17.06
CA GLY A 95 -30.72 -16.59 18.48
C GLY A 95 -30.04 -15.24 18.71
N PHE A 96 -29.06 -14.87 17.88
CA PHE A 96 -28.39 -13.57 17.99
C PHE A 96 -29.26 -12.41 17.48
N LEU A 97 -30.10 -12.63 16.47
CA LEU A 97 -31.09 -11.65 16.02
C LEU A 97 -32.13 -11.36 17.11
N ASP A 98 -32.63 -12.40 17.78
CA ASP A 98 -33.59 -12.27 18.88
C ASP A 98 -32.97 -11.51 20.08
N LEU A 99 -31.71 -11.80 20.41
CA LEU A 99 -30.96 -11.08 21.44
C LEU A 99 -30.76 -9.59 21.09
N ARG A 100 -30.45 -9.28 19.82
CA ARG A 100 -30.28 -7.90 19.34
C ARG A 100 -31.58 -7.10 19.44
N ASP A 101 -32.71 -7.73 19.13
CA ASP A 101 -33.98 -7.05 18.97
C ASP A 101 -34.76 -6.86 20.27
N ASN A 102 -34.53 -7.74 21.27
CA ASN A 102 -35.26 -7.71 22.55
C ASN A 102 -34.46 -7.19 23.75
N VAL A 103 -33.21 -6.76 23.56
CA VAL A 103 -32.44 -6.09 24.62
C VAL A 103 -32.97 -4.66 24.81
N GLU A 104 -33.59 -4.40 25.97
CA GLU A 104 -34.11 -3.08 26.35
C GLU A 104 -33.12 -2.26 27.18
N PRO A 105 -33.05 -0.93 27.02
CA PRO A 105 -32.12 -0.08 27.74
C PRO A 105 -32.58 0.13 29.18
N LYS A 106 -31.87 -0.44 30.15
CA LYS A 106 -31.95 -0.04 31.56
C LYS A 106 -30.55 0.24 32.08
N GLY A 107 -30.09 1.49 31.91
CA GLY A 107 -28.78 1.96 32.36
C GLY A 107 -28.02 2.79 31.32
N ASN A 108 -26.70 2.89 31.49
CA ASN A 108 -25.83 3.78 30.72
C ASN A 108 -25.90 3.51 29.20
N HIS A 109 -26.42 4.50 28.46
CA HIS A 109 -26.80 4.37 27.05
C HIS A 109 -25.61 3.99 26.13
N TYR A 110 -24.38 4.35 26.49
CA TYR A 110 -23.19 4.07 25.67
C TYR A 110 -22.86 2.57 25.58
N VAL A 111 -23.07 1.82 26.66
CA VAL A 111 -22.79 0.37 26.72
C VAL A 111 -23.85 -0.41 25.93
N PHE A 112 -25.10 0.09 25.94
CA PHE A 112 -26.20 -0.49 25.19
C PHE A 112 -25.97 -0.41 23.67
N PHE A 113 -25.52 0.74 23.15
CA PHE A 113 -25.22 0.89 21.73
C PHE A 113 -24.01 0.04 21.32
N ALA A 114 -22.94 0.01 22.11
CA ALA A 114 -21.76 -0.83 21.82
C ALA A 114 -22.09 -2.33 21.79
N LEU A 115 -22.95 -2.82 22.70
CA LEU A 115 -23.39 -4.22 22.69
C LEU A 115 -24.30 -4.53 21.50
N LYS A 116 -25.18 -3.60 21.12
CA LYS A 116 -26.06 -3.76 19.97
C LYS A 116 -25.27 -3.76 18.65
N ASP A 117 -24.28 -2.90 18.52
CA ASP A 117 -23.39 -2.82 17.35
C ASP A 117 -22.51 -4.08 17.24
N PHE A 118 -21.97 -4.58 18.36
CA PHE A 118 -21.27 -5.86 18.39
C PHE A 118 -22.16 -7.03 17.95
N LEU A 119 -23.41 -7.10 18.42
CA LEU A 119 -24.37 -8.13 18.00
C LEU A 119 -24.74 -8.02 16.52
N VAL A 120 -24.79 -6.80 15.96
CA VAL A 120 -24.98 -6.58 14.52
C VAL A 120 -23.79 -7.15 13.73
N GLU A 121 -22.56 -6.89 14.14
CA GLU A 121 -21.36 -7.43 13.48
C GLU A 121 -21.28 -8.95 13.54
N VAL A 122 -21.59 -9.55 14.69
CA VAL A 122 -21.62 -11.02 14.86
C VAL A 122 -22.67 -11.64 13.93
N VAL A 123 -23.87 -11.05 13.83
CA VAL A 123 -24.92 -11.52 12.92
C VAL A 123 -24.51 -11.36 11.45
N GLN A 124 -23.87 -10.25 11.07
CA GLN A 124 -23.37 -10.05 9.70
C GLN A 124 -22.27 -11.07 9.35
N PHE A 125 -21.37 -11.34 10.28
CA PHE A 125 -20.30 -12.33 10.11
C PHE A 125 -20.85 -13.77 9.95
N ILE A 126 -21.87 -14.14 10.73
CA ILE A 126 -22.57 -15.42 10.62
C ILE A 126 -23.32 -15.55 9.28
N LYS A 127 -23.86 -14.44 8.74
CA LYS A 127 -24.54 -14.41 7.43
C LYS A 127 -23.59 -14.53 6.23
N PHE A 128 -22.38 -13.99 6.33
CA PHE A 128 -21.49 -13.83 5.17
C PHE A 128 -20.81 -15.14 4.73
N LYS A 129 -20.45 -16.03 5.67
CA LYS A 129 -19.68 -17.25 5.35
C LYS A 129 -20.49 -18.42 4.75
N PRO A 130 -21.77 -18.66 5.09
CA PRO A 130 -22.57 -19.70 4.44
C PRO A 130 -22.96 -19.35 3.00
N ALA A 131 -23.14 -18.06 2.69
CA ALA A 131 -23.45 -17.60 1.33
C ALA A 131 -22.32 -17.93 0.35
N LEU A 132 -21.07 -17.83 0.79
CA LEU A 132 -19.88 -18.24 0.04
C LEU A 132 -19.76 -19.77 -0.10
N PHE A 133 -20.30 -20.53 0.87
CA PHE A 133 -20.26 -22.00 0.88
C PHE A 133 -21.30 -22.63 -0.06
N VAL A 134 -22.51 -22.09 -0.13
CA VAL A 134 -23.59 -22.60 -1.00
C VAL A 134 -23.26 -22.41 -2.49
N THR A 135 -22.64 -21.29 -2.86
CA THR A 135 -22.17 -21.05 -4.24
C THR A 135 -20.97 -21.92 -4.62
N THR A 136 -20.10 -22.28 -3.66
CA THR A 136 -18.88 -23.04 -3.95
C THR A 136 -19.09 -24.56 -3.97
N VAL A 137 -20.13 -25.09 -3.30
CA VAL A 137 -20.35 -26.55 -3.18
C VAL A 137 -21.58 -27.07 -3.93
N MET A 138 -22.59 -26.23 -4.21
CA MET A 138 -23.85 -26.67 -4.86
C MET A 138 -24.06 -26.08 -6.26
N GLY A 139 -22.99 -25.82 -7.00
CA GLY A 139 -23.07 -25.45 -8.40
C GLY A 139 -23.78 -26.52 -9.23
N GLU A 140 -24.89 -26.11 -9.87
CA GLU A 140 -25.70 -26.85 -10.85
C GLU A 140 -26.23 -28.22 -10.40
N GLU A 141 -27.44 -28.26 -9.81
CA GLU A 141 -28.46 -29.22 -10.28
C GLU A 141 -29.86 -28.95 -9.67
N THR A 142 -30.81 -28.74 -10.59
CA THR A 142 -32.27 -28.93 -10.46
C THR A 142 -33.09 -27.91 -9.66
N GLY A 143 -33.92 -27.16 -10.39
CA GLY A 143 -35.08 -26.49 -9.82
C GLY A 143 -36.12 -27.50 -9.35
N THR A 144 -36.64 -27.32 -8.14
CA THR A 144 -38.06 -27.49 -7.77
C THR A 144 -38.26 -27.12 -6.29
N ARG A 145 -39.31 -26.37 -6.02
CA ARG A 145 -39.62 -25.71 -4.74
C ARG A 145 -40.43 -26.59 -3.75
N GLU A 146 -40.43 -27.91 -3.88
CA GLU A 146 -41.29 -28.77 -3.04
C GLU A 146 -40.59 -30.08 -2.70
N LYS A 147 -40.08 -30.19 -1.46
CA LYS A 147 -40.00 -31.42 -0.62
C LYS A 147 -39.04 -31.26 0.56
N HIS A 148 -39.35 -30.41 1.54
CA HIS A 148 -38.66 -30.47 2.83
C HIS A 148 -39.62 -30.11 3.97
N ASN A 149 -40.43 -31.08 4.42
CA ASN A 149 -41.40 -30.87 5.50
C ASN A 149 -41.46 -32.03 6.52
N LYS A 150 -40.37 -32.78 6.72
CA LYS A 150 -40.35 -33.92 7.66
C LYS A 150 -39.45 -33.78 8.89
N HIS A 151 -38.63 -32.74 8.99
CA HIS A 151 -37.72 -32.56 10.12
C HIS A 151 -37.78 -31.19 10.80
N ALA A 152 -38.65 -30.27 10.34
CA ALA A 152 -38.86 -28.96 10.96
C ALA A 152 -39.38 -29.02 12.43
N PRO A 153 -40.27 -29.96 12.82
CA PRO A 153 -40.79 -29.98 14.20
C PRO A 153 -39.74 -30.38 15.24
N LEU A 154 -38.79 -31.25 14.87
CA LEU A 154 -37.71 -31.70 15.76
C LEU A 154 -36.64 -30.62 16.01
N LEU A 155 -36.58 -29.61 15.12
CA LEU A 155 -35.61 -28.51 15.17
C LEU A 155 -36.17 -27.27 15.91
N GLU A 156 -37.49 -27.05 15.87
CA GLU A 156 -38.15 -26.03 16.70
C GLU A 156 -38.13 -26.41 18.19
N GLU A 157 -38.24 -27.70 18.51
CA GLU A 157 -38.19 -28.19 19.90
C GLU A 157 -36.78 -28.06 20.50
N LEU A 158 -35.71 -28.22 19.70
CA LEU A 158 -34.33 -28.03 20.15
C LEU A 158 -33.96 -26.54 20.37
N ALA A 159 -34.58 -25.63 19.59
CA ALA A 159 -34.32 -24.19 19.69
C ALA A 159 -35.01 -23.55 20.91
N ALA A 160 -36.11 -24.13 21.39
CA ALA A 160 -36.87 -23.61 22.53
C ALA A 160 -36.18 -23.83 23.89
N ASP A 161 -35.36 -24.88 24.03
CA ASP A 161 -34.71 -25.25 25.30
C ASP A 161 -33.36 -24.55 25.55
N LEU A 162 -32.80 -23.85 24.56
CA LEU A 162 -31.41 -23.37 24.60
C LEU A 162 -31.21 -21.94 25.13
N VAL A 163 -32.27 -21.12 25.31
CA VAL A 163 -32.04 -19.67 25.53
C VAL A 163 -32.84 -19.01 26.68
N THR A 164 -33.90 -19.58 27.23
CA THR A 164 -34.91 -18.74 27.92
C THR A 164 -34.86 -18.58 29.45
N PRO A 165 -34.21 -19.38 30.31
CA PRO A 165 -34.20 -19.09 31.76
C PRO A 165 -32.96 -18.38 32.33
N ALA A 166 -31.80 -18.49 31.69
CA ALA A 166 -30.53 -18.07 32.30
C ALA A 166 -30.23 -16.56 32.13
N ALA A 167 -30.56 -15.99 30.96
CA ALA A 167 -30.29 -14.58 30.66
C ALA A 167 -31.11 -13.60 31.53
N TYR A 168 -32.34 -13.99 31.91
CA TYR A 168 -33.23 -13.15 32.71
C TYR A 168 -32.77 -12.98 34.17
N LYS A 169 -32.09 -13.97 34.75
CA LYS A 169 -31.64 -13.94 36.16
C LYS A 169 -30.42 -13.05 36.40
N CYS A 170 -29.61 -12.77 35.39
CA CYS A 170 -28.47 -11.85 35.52
C CYS A 170 -28.92 -10.38 35.63
N MET A 171 -30.13 -10.03 35.16
CA MET A 171 -30.60 -8.64 35.13
C MET A 171 -31.28 -8.17 36.43
N GLU A 172 -31.74 -9.07 37.32
CA GLU A 172 -32.37 -8.67 38.59
C GLU A 172 -31.37 -8.33 39.72
N ALA A 173 -30.08 -8.65 39.57
CA ALA A 173 -29.08 -8.50 40.63
C ALA A 173 -28.45 -7.09 40.73
N TRP A 174 -28.92 -6.11 39.96
CA TRP A 174 -28.38 -4.74 39.91
C TRP A 174 -29.36 -3.70 40.47
N ILE A 175 -29.65 -3.79 41.77
CA ILE A 175 -30.29 -2.72 42.53
C ILE A 175 -29.40 -2.34 43.72
N PRO A 176 -28.71 -1.19 43.64
CA PRO A 176 -28.43 -0.39 44.83
C PRO A 176 -29.37 0.82 44.85
N SER A 177 -30.16 0.90 45.91
CA SER A 177 -31.00 2.03 46.30
C SER A 177 -30.20 3.31 46.59
N GLU A 178 -30.75 4.44 46.13
CA GLU A 178 -30.65 5.81 46.67
C GLU A 178 -29.27 6.46 46.93
N ASN A 179 -28.95 7.55 46.21
CA ASN A 179 -29.15 8.93 46.70
C ASN A 179 -28.67 10.02 45.73
N TYR A 180 -29.52 11.04 45.57
CA TYR A 180 -29.37 12.27 44.80
C TYR A 180 -28.57 13.34 45.57
N ILE A 181 -27.75 14.15 44.89
CA ILE A 181 -27.59 15.59 45.24
C ILE A 181 -27.55 16.44 43.95
N GLN A 182 -28.51 17.36 43.87
CA GLN A 182 -28.63 18.45 42.90
C GLN A 182 -27.51 19.49 43.02
N LEU A 183 -27.19 20.22 41.95
CA LEU A 183 -26.82 21.63 42.04
C LEU A 183 -27.21 22.38 40.75
N SER A 184 -28.17 23.29 40.89
CA SER A 184 -28.63 24.25 39.89
C SER A 184 -28.01 25.64 40.12
N SER A 185 -27.68 26.30 39.01
CA SER A 185 -27.83 27.75 38.72
C SER A 185 -27.37 28.78 39.76
N PHE A 186 -26.39 29.63 39.42
CA PHE A 186 -26.40 31.06 39.81
C PHE A 186 -25.70 31.96 38.78
N TYR A 187 -26.47 32.89 38.22
CA TYR A 187 -26.05 34.11 37.51
C TYR A 187 -25.94 35.24 38.54
N ILE A 188 -24.85 36.01 38.55
CA ILE A 188 -24.78 37.38 39.12
C ILE A 188 -23.82 38.23 38.27
N PRO A 189 -24.21 39.44 37.81
CA PRO A 189 -23.30 40.41 37.23
C PRO A 189 -22.83 41.40 38.30
N MET A 190 -21.54 41.78 38.31
CA MET A 190 -21.09 42.94 39.08
C MET A 190 -20.01 43.73 38.34
N LYS A 191 -20.27 45.03 38.22
CA LYS A 191 -19.38 46.08 37.68
C LYS A 191 -18.41 46.60 38.76
N LEU A 192 -17.42 47.36 38.27
CA LEU A 192 -16.57 48.41 38.90
C LEU A 192 -15.20 47.97 39.46
N PRO A 193 -14.19 48.87 39.58
CA PRO A 193 -13.73 49.97 38.71
C PRO A 193 -12.23 49.84 38.32
N ILE A 194 -11.81 50.74 37.44
CA ILE A 194 -10.43 51.07 37.05
C ILE A 194 -9.58 51.49 38.27
N LEU A 195 -8.35 50.96 38.37
CA LEU A 195 -7.24 51.66 39.02
C LEU A 195 -5.97 51.50 38.17
N LEU A 196 -5.55 52.61 37.55
CA LEU A 196 -4.24 52.75 36.91
C LEU A 196 -3.15 52.83 37.98
N THR A 197 -2.13 51.99 37.88
CA THR A 197 -0.81 52.26 38.44
C THR A 197 0.23 52.07 37.33
N ALA A 198 0.94 53.16 37.05
CA ALA A 198 2.02 53.22 36.07
C ALA A 198 3.28 52.54 36.64
N LEU A 199 3.84 51.60 35.88
CA LEU A 199 5.19 51.08 36.07
C LEU A 199 5.96 51.24 34.76
N PRO A 200 7.23 51.71 34.79
CA PRO A 200 8.01 51.93 33.59
C PRO A 200 8.48 50.59 33.04
N TRP A 201 7.95 50.17 31.90
CA TRP A 201 8.53 49.09 31.12
C TRP A 201 9.69 49.63 30.31
N THR A 202 10.89 49.26 30.73
CA THR A 202 12.03 49.12 29.84
C THR A 202 11.60 48.26 28.65
N ALA A 203 11.57 48.85 27.46
CA ALA A 203 11.36 48.13 26.22
C ALA A 203 12.59 47.24 25.97
N ALA A 204 12.62 46.06 26.58
CA ALA A 204 13.31 44.94 25.98
C ALA A 204 12.57 44.67 24.67
N ALA A 205 13.18 45.02 23.55
CA ALA A 205 12.76 44.52 22.25
C ALA A 205 12.93 43.00 22.26
N ALA A 206 11.94 42.30 22.81
CA ALA A 206 11.73 40.89 22.51
C ALA A 206 11.47 40.86 21.01
N THR A 207 12.51 40.51 20.25
CA THR A 207 12.30 39.99 18.91
C THR A 207 11.35 38.82 19.09
N LEU A 208 10.10 39.01 18.68
CA LEU A 208 9.18 37.93 18.39
C LEU A 208 9.84 37.15 17.24
N ARG A 209 10.81 36.29 17.56
CA ARG A 209 11.09 35.12 16.73
C ARG A 209 9.77 34.38 16.72
N SER A 210 9.06 34.46 15.60
CA SER A 210 8.05 33.46 15.24
C SER A 210 8.67 32.12 15.61
N LYS A 211 8.12 31.42 16.61
CA LYS A 211 8.50 30.03 16.84
C LYS A 211 8.15 29.33 15.53
N SER A 212 9.15 28.87 14.78
CA SER A 212 8.82 27.95 13.69
C SER A 212 8.16 26.74 14.34
N ASN A 213 6.95 26.43 13.91
CA ASN A 213 6.29 25.21 14.33
C ASN A 213 7.03 24.08 13.61
N VAL A 214 7.98 23.46 14.30
CA VAL A 214 8.69 22.28 13.81
C VAL A 214 7.86 21.06 14.19
N VAL A 215 7.37 20.34 13.18
CA VAL A 215 6.63 19.07 13.35
C VAL A 215 7.62 17.96 13.67
N ASN A 216 8.68 17.84 12.86
CA ASN A 216 9.81 16.95 13.12
C ASN A 216 11.12 17.57 12.64
N GLN A 217 12.24 17.11 13.19
CA GLN A 217 13.57 17.57 12.81
C GLN A 217 14.59 16.44 12.97
N THR A 218 15.50 16.33 12.02
CA THR A 218 16.61 15.38 12.06
C THR A 218 17.94 16.08 11.74
N THR A 219 19.06 15.43 12.04
CA THR A 219 20.38 15.87 11.58
C THR A 219 21.08 14.68 10.93
N CYS A 220 21.43 14.83 9.67
CA CYS A 220 22.05 13.80 8.84
C CYS A 220 23.13 14.46 7.97
N GLY A 221 24.26 13.79 7.72
CA GLY A 221 25.32 14.36 6.87
C GLY A 221 25.90 15.70 7.38
N GLY A 222 25.68 16.03 8.66
CA GLY A 222 26.03 17.32 9.25
C GLY A 222 25.06 18.48 8.96
N THR A 223 23.97 18.23 8.22
CA THR A 223 22.89 19.19 7.95
C THR A 223 21.68 18.91 8.84
N THR A 224 21.06 19.97 9.36
CA THR A 224 19.85 19.85 10.17
C THR A 224 18.62 20.18 9.33
N TYR A 225 17.75 19.19 9.16
CA TYR A 225 16.51 19.28 8.38
C TYR A 225 15.31 19.41 9.31
N ALA A 226 14.42 20.35 9.04
CA ALA A 226 13.17 20.49 9.80
C ALA A 226 11.95 20.44 8.87
N TYR A 227 10.98 19.60 9.21
CA TYR A 227 9.65 19.55 8.62
C TYR A 227 8.74 20.47 9.43
N THR A 228 8.20 21.52 8.80
CA THR A 228 7.46 22.59 9.51
C THR A 228 5.94 22.54 9.30
N GLY A 229 5.46 21.63 8.46
CA GLY A 229 4.04 21.32 8.34
C GLY A 229 3.56 20.99 6.94
N LEU A 230 2.39 20.35 6.88
CA LEU A 230 1.63 20.08 5.67
C LEU A 230 0.92 21.37 5.24
N GLU A 231 1.23 21.85 4.05
CA GLU A 231 0.82 23.17 3.52
C GLU A 231 -0.15 23.07 2.35
N GLY A 232 -0.30 21.89 1.76
CA GLY A 232 -1.27 21.68 0.71
C GLY A 232 -1.71 20.25 0.48
N TYR A 233 -2.92 20.16 -0.08
CA TYR A 233 -3.55 18.92 -0.52
C TYR A 233 -4.31 19.18 -1.82
N GLY A 234 -4.26 18.21 -2.73
CA GLY A 234 -5.02 18.17 -3.97
C GLY A 234 -5.12 16.75 -4.48
N PHE A 235 -5.89 16.54 -5.55
CA PHE A 235 -5.98 15.25 -6.19
C PHE A 235 -6.37 15.38 -7.67
N ILE A 236 -6.15 14.31 -8.44
CA ILE A 236 -6.77 14.12 -9.75
C ILE A 236 -7.71 12.89 -9.68
N PRO A 237 -8.96 12.99 -10.15
CA PRO A 237 -9.91 11.87 -10.09
C PRO A 237 -9.37 10.57 -10.67
N SER A 238 -9.72 9.45 -10.05
CA SER A 238 -9.30 8.09 -10.43
C SER A 238 -9.60 7.72 -11.90
N ASN A 239 -10.68 8.26 -12.48
CA ASN A 239 -11.09 8.03 -13.86
C ASN A 239 -10.71 9.16 -14.83
N ALA A 240 -9.85 10.10 -14.42
CA ALA A 240 -9.36 11.13 -15.31
C ALA A 240 -8.61 10.48 -16.50
N THR A 241 -8.84 11.00 -17.70
CA THR A 241 -8.23 10.47 -18.93
C THR A 241 -7.27 11.45 -19.58
N ASP A 242 -6.30 10.91 -20.29
CA ASP A 242 -5.39 11.69 -21.13
C ASP A 242 -6.04 12.05 -22.48
N LYS A 243 -5.31 12.79 -23.33
CA LYS A 243 -5.78 13.18 -24.66
C LYS A 243 -6.05 12.02 -25.62
N TYR A 244 -5.58 10.81 -25.31
CA TYR A 244 -5.81 9.59 -26.08
C TYR A 244 -6.99 8.78 -25.55
N GLY A 245 -7.57 9.17 -24.41
CA GLY A 245 -8.71 8.50 -23.79
C GLY A 245 -8.31 7.40 -22.81
N ASP A 246 -7.03 7.25 -22.47
CA ASP A 246 -6.59 6.30 -21.44
C ASP A 246 -6.67 6.95 -20.06
N THR A 247 -7.04 6.18 -19.05
CA THR A 247 -6.97 6.58 -17.64
C THR A 247 -5.54 6.98 -17.32
N ILE A 248 -5.36 8.16 -16.70
CA ILE A 248 -4.03 8.70 -16.43
C ILE A 248 -3.34 8.08 -15.23
N GLY A 249 -4.03 7.23 -14.46
CA GLY A 249 -3.66 6.76 -13.11
C GLY A 249 -2.22 6.31 -12.94
N GLY A 250 -1.82 6.02 -11.71
CA GLY A 250 -0.43 5.67 -11.41
C GLY A 250 0.54 6.85 -11.52
N ILE A 251 0.08 8.09 -11.72
CA ILE A 251 0.96 9.28 -11.90
C ILE A 251 1.93 9.57 -10.73
N GLY A 252 1.84 8.80 -9.65
CA GLY A 252 2.68 8.93 -8.47
C GLY A 252 3.93 8.08 -8.47
N SER A 253 4.17 7.23 -9.48
CA SER A 253 5.39 6.40 -9.56
C SER A 253 6.65 7.26 -9.59
N SER A 254 6.64 8.41 -10.30
CA SER A 254 7.62 9.48 -10.06
C SER A 254 7.15 10.82 -10.63
N ILE A 255 7.67 11.93 -10.10
CA ILE A 255 7.37 13.29 -10.57
C ILE A 255 8.62 14.17 -10.69
N ALA A 256 8.58 15.13 -11.60
CA ALA A 256 9.59 16.18 -11.69
C ALA A 256 8.94 17.54 -12.01
N ILE A 257 9.17 18.54 -11.15
CA ILE A 257 8.74 19.92 -11.43
C ILE A 257 9.77 20.59 -12.33
N LYS A 258 9.31 21.12 -13.46
CA LYS A 258 10.16 21.84 -14.42
C LYS A 258 10.69 23.13 -13.77
N PRO A 259 12.01 23.27 -13.50
CA PRO A 259 12.52 24.33 -12.64
C PRO A 259 12.21 25.75 -13.13
N ASP A 260 12.32 25.99 -14.44
CA ASP A 260 12.07 27.31 -15.06
C ASP A 260 10.58 27.71 -15.08
N SER A 261 9.67 26.79 -14.74
CA SER A 261 8.24 27.05 -14.70
C SER A 261 7.74 27.47 -13.31
N TRP A 262 8.48 27.10 -12.26
CA TRP A 262 8.08 27.34 -10.87
C TRP A 262 8.23 28.81 -10.52
N ARG A 263 7.14 29.43 -10.03
CA ARG A 263 7.14 30.83 -9.63
C ARG A 263 6.04 31.15 -8.63
N ARG A 264 6.30 32.10 -7.75
CA ARG A 264 5.28 32.75 -6.93
C ARG A 264 4.50 33.73 -7.80
N THR A 265 3.20 33.49 -7.98
CA THR A 265 2.31 34.31 -8.83
C THR A 265 1.49 35.32 -8.04
N ALA A 266 1.32 35.10 -6.73
CA ALA A 266 0.72 36.04 -5.79
C ALA A 266 1.31 35.81 -4.38
N PRO A 267 1.03 36.66 -3.37
CA PRO A 267 1.61 36.50 -2.03
C PRO A 267 1.48 35.10 -1.43
N ASN A 268 0.41 34.36 -1.68
CA ASN A 268 0.25 33.00 -1.15
C ASN A 268 0.04 31.97 -2.26
N THR A 269 0.35 32.32 -3.51
CA THR A 269 0.05 31.46 -4.66
C THR A 269 1.32 31.19 -5.45
N TYR A 270 1.49 29.92 -5.78
CA TYR A 270 2.59 29.40 -6.57
C TYR A 270 2.03 28.64 -7.77
N SER A 271 2.79 28.63 -8.86
CA SER A 271 2.43 27.88 -10.06
C SER A 271 3.67 27.28 -10.69
N GLY A 272 3.50 26.11 -11.31
CA GLY A 272 4.55 25.38 -12.00
C GLY A 272 3.98 24.36 -12.99
N ILE A 273 4.87 23.70 -13.70
CA ILE A 273 4.59 22.54 -14.53
C ILE A 273 5.27 21.34 -13.87
N VAL A 274 4.50 20.30 -13.61
CA VAL A 274 4.99 18.99 -13.16
C VAL A 274 4.86 18.00 -14.31
N TYR A 275 5.90 17.21 -14.50
CA TYR A 275 5.85 15.99 -15.30
C TYR A 275 5.66 14.82 -14.33
N ALA A 276 4.76 13.91 -14.66
CA ALA A 276 4.41 12.77 -13.83
C ALA A 276 4.49 11.49 -14.66
N LEU A 277 5.03 10.44 -14.06
CA LEU A 277 5.31 9.16 -14.68
C LEU A 277 4.43 8.10 -14.02
N PRO A 278 3.54 7.45 -14.77
CA PRO A 278 2.89 6.22 -14.36
C PRO A 278 3.76 4.99 -14.54
N ASP A 279 3.49 3.98 -13.73
CA ASP A 279 3.99 2.61 -13.84
C ASP A 279 3.55 1.93 -15.16
N ARG A 280 3.73 0.60 -15.23
CA ARG A 280 3.34 -0.21 -16.40
C ARG A 280 1.85 -0.24 -16.76
N GLY A 281 0.97 0.49 -16.08
CA GLY A 281 -0.48 0.50 -16.31
C GLY A 281 -1.23 -0.43 -15.34
N TRP A 282 -2.57 -0.37 -15.39
CA TRP A 282 -3.48 -1.19 -14.57
C TRP A 282 -3.09 -2.67 -14.59
N ASN A 283 -2.54 -3.13 -13.47
CA ASN A 283 -1.87 -4.43 -13.35
C ASN A 283 -2.39 -5.26 -12.16
N THR A 284 -3.44 -4.80 -11.46
CA THR A 284 -4.06 -5.51 -10.33
C THR A 284 -4.57 -6.90 -10.71
N ASN A 285 -4.82 -7.12 -12.01
CA ASN A 285 -5.29 -8.37 -12.60
C ASN A 285 -4.32 -9.02 -13.59
N GLY A 286 -3.08 -8.52 -13.66
CA GLY A 286 -2.06 -8.96 -14.60
C GLY A 286 -1.66 -7.87 -15.59
N THR A 287 -0.49 -8.05 -16.20
CA THR A 287 0.10 -7.01 -17.06
C THR A 287 -0.64 -6.85 -18.39
N LEU A 288 -0.57 -5.65 -18.97
CA LEU A 288 -1.27 -5.26 -20.18
C LEU A 288 -0.34 -4.60 -21.18
N ASN A 289 -0.74 -4.58 -22.46
CA ASN A 289 -0.01 -3.88 -23.51
C ASN A 289 -0.19 -2.34 -23.47
N PHE A 290 -0.26 -1.77 -22.26
CA PHE A 290 -0.23 -0.34 -22.01
C PHE A 290 1.04 0.25 -22.61
N GLN A 291 0.94 1.42 -23.25
CA GLN A 291 2.13 2.15 -23.69
C GLN A 291 2.53 3.14 -22.58
N PRO A 292 3.69 2.92 -21.92
CA PRO A 292 4.25 3.87 -20.96
C PRO A 292 4.33 5.29 -21.51
N ARG A 293 4.16 6.28 -20.63
CA ARG A 293 4.00 7.68 -21.02
C ARG A 293 4.39 8.63 -19.89
N ILE A 294 4.62 9.90 -20.22
CA ILE A 294 4.85 10.97 -19.25
C ILE A 294 3.72 11.99 -19.40
N HIS A 295 3.03 12.28 -18.30
CA HIS A 295 1.98 13.28 -18.26
C HIS A 295 2.54 14.65 -17.90
N LYS A 296 2.00 15.70 -18.53
CA LYS A 296 2.34 17.09 -18.24
C LYS A 296 1.13 17.77 -17.59
N ILE A 297 1.33 18.31 -16.40
CA ILE A 297 0.27 18.87 -15.57
C ILE A 297 0.69 20.28 -15.12
N ALA A 298 -0.19 21.26 -15.27
CA ALA A 298 -0.05 22.54 -14.61
C ALA A 298 -0.52 22.43 -13.16
N LEU A 299 0.30 22.90 -12.23
CA LEU A 299 -0.03 22.92 -10.81
C LEU A 299 -0.20 24.38 -10.35
N THR A 300 -1.14 24.62 -9.45
CA THR A 300 -1.31 25.88 -8.73
C THR A 300 -1.58 25.61 -7.26
N LEU A 301 -0.67 26.03 -6.39
CA LEU A 301 -0.80 25.94 -4.94
C LEU A 301 -1.21 27.30 -4.39
N THR A 302 -2.31 27.38 -3.66
CA THR A 302 -2.70 28.58 -2.91
C THR A 302 -2.72 28.26 -1.41
N LEU A 303 -1.76 28.79 -0.66
CA LEU A 303 -1.64 28.50 0.76
C LEU A 303 -2.86 29.03 1.53
N THR A 304 -3.42 28.17 2.38
CA THR A 304 -4.53 28.53 3.27
C THR A 304 -3.96 28.88 4.65
N HIS A 305 -4.16 30.13 5.07
CA HIS A 305 -3.77 30.55 6.41
C HIS A 305 -4.66 29.89 7.46
N ASN A 306 -4.06 29.46 8.57
CA ASN A 306 -4.74 28.92 9.75
C ASN A 306 -5.50 27.59 9.54
N ALA A 307 -5.18 26.81 8.50
CA ALA A 307 -5.69 25.45 8.39
C ALA A 307 -5.30 24.64 9.63
N SER A 308 -6.29 23.99 10.26
CA SER A 308 -6.12 23.23 11.50
C SER A 308 -7.12 22.08 11.55
N ALA A 309 -6.93 21.14 12.47
CA ALA A 309 -7.89 20.06 12.69
C ALA A 309 -9.31 20.57 13.03
N GLN A 310 -9.44 21.74 13.67
CA GLN A 310 -10.74 22.34 14.00
C GLN A 310 -11.35 23.12 12.83
N HIS A 311 -10.51 23.58 11.90
CA HIS A 311 -10.89 24.35 10.72
C HIS A 311 -10.12 23.82 9.49
N PRO A 312 -10.47 22.62 9.00
CA PRO A 312 -9.77 22.02 7.88
C PRO A 312 -9.96 22.86 6.61
N SER A 313 -8.88 22.98 5.83
CA SER A 313 -8.90 23.58 4.51
C SER A 313 -9.48 22.59 3.50
N PRO A 314 -10.32 23.03 2.54
CA PRO A 314 -10.54 22.25 1.31
C PRO A 314 -9.23 22.10 0.52
N PRO A 315 -9.20 21.23 -0.51
CA PRO A 315 -8.07 21.13 -1.43
C PRO A 315 -7.64 22.50 -1.96
N ASN A 316 -6.38 22.83 -1.75
CA ASN A 316 -5.78 24.13 -2.07
C ASN A 316 -4.65 24.02 -3.10
N LEU A 317 -4.35 22.80 -3.53
CA LEU A 317 -3.55 22.48 -4.70
C LEU A 317 -4.48 22.10 -5.85
N HIS A 318 -4.38 22.83 -6.95
CA HIS A 318 -5.13 22.55 -8.18
C HIS A 318 -4.21 22.02 -9.26
N LEU A 319 -4.63 20.92 -9.87
CA LEU A 319 -3.90 20.21 -10.92
C LEU A 319 -4.73 20.25 -12.20
N LYS A 320 -4.12 20.71 -13.29
CA LYS A 320 -4.74 20.79 -14.61
C LYS A 320 -3.90 20.02 -15.60
N TYR A 321 -4.44 18.91 -16.09
CA TYR A 321 -3.85 18.15 -17.20
C TYR A 321 -3.61 19.06 -18.42
N LEU A 322 -2.44 18.91 -19.05
CA LEU A 322 -2.05 19.65 -20.24
C LEU A 322 -1.77 18.74 -21.43
N ASP A 323 -0.95 17.71 -21.23
CA ASP A 323 -0.46 16.90 -22.33
C ASP A 323 0.06 15.52 -21.88
N THR A 324 0.39 14.67 -22.85
CA THR A 324 0.99 13.35 -22.64
C THR A 324 1.97 13.01 -23.75
N ILE A 325 3.13 12.50 -23.33
CA ILE A 325 4.27 12.11 -24.16
C ILE A 325 4.35 10.58 -24.11
N LEU A 326 4.13 9.91 -25.24
CA LEU A 326 4.19 8.46 -25.32
C LEU A 326 5.64 7.99 -25.46
N LEU A 327 6.03 6.97 -24.70
CA LEU A 327 7.38 6.42 -24.77
C LEU A 327 7.51 5.40 -25.90
N THR A 328 8.63 5.47 -26.61
CA THR A 328 8.95 4.62 -27.77
C THR A 328 10.39 4.14 -27.71
N GLY A 329 10.66 3.00 -28.36
CA GLY A 329 12.00 2.44 -28.48
C GLY A 329 12.92 3.24 -29.41
N PRO A 330 14.20 2.82 -29.54
CA PRO A 330 15.17 3.46 -30.43
C PRO A 330 14.76 3.44 -31.91
N ASP A 331 13.91 2.49 -32.29
CA ASP A 331 13.32 2.32 -33.62
C ASP A 331 12.05 3.17 -33.84
N GLY A 332 11.55 3.84 -32.79
CA GLY A 332 10.30 4.61 -32.80
C GLY A 332 9.04 3.77 -32.66
N LEU A 333 9.16 2.46 -32.37
CA LEU A 333 8.00 1.63 -32.06
C LEU A 333 7.55 1.82 -30.60
N PRO A 334 6.25 1.65 -30.29
CA PRO A 334 5.75 1.71 -28.92
C PRO A 334 6.47 0.74 -27.98
N THR A 335 6.75 1.19 -26.76
CA THR A 335 7.04 0.31 -25.62
C THR A 335 5.76 -0.34 -25.10
N THR A 336 5.88 -1.25 -24.13
CA THR A 336 4.75 -1.96 -23.51
C THR A 336 4.95 -2.13 -22.01
N GLY A 337 3.86 -2.11 -21.24
CA GLY A 337 3.83 -2.44 -19.81
C GLY A 337 3.73 -3.95 -19.51
N LEU A 338 3.75 -4.80 -20.55
CA LEU A 338 3.76 -6.25 -20.39
C LEU A 338 5.06 -6.74 -19.76
N ASP A 339 4.95 -7.74 -18.89
CA ASP A 339 6.12 -8.44 -18.34
C ASP A 339 6.99 -9.01 -19.47
N ALA A 340 8.31 -8.86 -19.30
CA ALA A 340 9.27 -9.30 -20.31
C ALA A 340 9.26 -10.83 -20.47
N ASP A 341 9.59 -11.30 -21.66
CA ASP A 341 9.80 -12.73 -21.91
C ASP A 341 10.86 -13.29 -20.94
N VAL A 342 10.65 -14.51 -20.43
CA VAL A 342 11.61 -15.17 -19.52
C VAL A 342 13.01 -15.26 -20.13
N THR A 343 13.08 -15.45 -21.45
CA THR A 343 14.32 -15.58 -22.21
C THR A 343 14.29 -14.68 -23.43
N GLY A 344 15.46 -14.15 -23.77
CA GLY A 344 15.63 -13.25 -24.91
C GLY A 344 15.55 -11.79 -24.50
N ALA A 345 15.91 -10.93 -25.44
CA ALA A 345 15.93 -9.48 -25.29
C ALA A 345 15.79 -8.85 -26.68
N ALA A 346 15.33 -7.59 -26.73
CA ALA A 346 15.45 -6.79 -27.94
C ALA A 346 16.90 -6.28 -28.10
N SER A 347 17.36 -6.17 -29.34
CA SER A 347 18.72 -5.73 -29.65
C SER A 347 18.70 -4.59 -30.65
N TYR A 348 19.40 -3.50 -30.29
CA TYR A 348 19.55 -2.32 -31.12
C TYR A 348 21.02 -1.89 -31.14
N PRO A 349 21.55 -1.39 -32.28
CA PRO A 349 22.92 -0.91 -32.35
C PRO A 349 23.19 0.18 -31.31
N GLY A 350 24.22 -0.01 -30.46
CA GLY A 350 24.61 0.94 -29.43
C GLY A 350 23.84 0.83 -28.10
N TYR A 351 22.95 -0.15 -27.96
CA TYR A 351 22.19 -0.41 -26.74
C TYR A 351 22.59 -1.74 -26.10
N PRO A 352 22.49 -1.88 -24.76
CA PRO A 352 22.49 -3.18 -24.11
C PRO A 352 21.26 -4.01 -24.55
N PRO A 353 21.21 -5.31 -24.24
CA PRO A 353 20.01 -6.11 -24.42
C PRO A 353 18.83 -5.49 -23.65
N LEU A 354 17.74 -5.15 -24.33
CA LEU A 354 16.58 -4.51 -23.70
C LEU A 354 15.50 -5.54 -23.33
N PRO A 355 14.80 -5.39 -22.19
CA PRO A 355 13.63 -6.21 -21.87
C PRO A 355 12.61 -6.16 -23.01
N ALA A 356 12.00 -7.30 -23.33
CA ALA A 356 11.00 -7.35 -24.39
C ALA A 356 9.95 -8.42 -24.12
N ALA A 357 8.69 -8.06 -24.36
CA ALA A 357 7.53 -8.96 -24.26
C ALA A 357 7.03 -9.34 -25.64
N THR A 358 6.74 -10.63 -25.81
CA THR A 358 6.00 -11.17 -26.96
C THR A 358 4.55 -11.36 -26.55
N TYR A 359 3.61 -10.81 -27.31
CA TYR A 359 2.17 -10.90 -27.03
C TYR A 359 1.38 -11.34 -28.25
N VAL A 360 0.19 -11.87 -27.99
CA VAL A 360 -0.80 -12.26 -28.99
C VAL A 360 -1.93 -11.25 -29.04
N GLY A 361 -2.68 -11.23 -30.13
CA GLY A 361 -3.86 -10.38 -30.23
C GLY A 361 -3.50 -8.89 -30.23
N ASP A 362 -4.27 -8.09 -29.50
CA ASP A 362 -3.96 -6.69 -29.18
C ASP A 362 -3.08 -6.53 -27.93
N GLY A 363 -2.82 -7.63 -27.20
CA GLY A 363 -2.11 -7.62 -25.92
C GLY A 363 -2.96 -7.17 -24.71
N PHE A 364 -4.27 -6.99 -24.90
CA PHE A 364 -5.29 -6.74 -23.88
C PHE A 364 -6.31 -7.89 -23.77
N GLY A 365 -6.11 -8.97 -24.54
CA GLY A 365 -6.99 -10.14 -24.60
C GLY A 365 -7.97 -10.14 -25.78
N GLY A 366 -7.94 -9.11 -26.63
CA GLY A 366 -8.73 -9.03 -27.85
C GLY A 366 -7.99 -9.51 -29.10
N ALA A 367 -8.67 -9.42 -30.24
CA ALA A 367 -8.14 -9.86 -31.53
C ALA A 367 -7.12 -8.86 -32.10
N GLY A 368 -6.03 -9.38 -32.68
CA GLY A 368 -4.98 -8.57 -33.27
C GLY A 368 -3.82 -9.43 -33.77
N PRO A 369 -2.83 -8.84 -34.45
CA PRO A 369 -1.72 -9.57 -35.04
C PRO A 369 -0.70 -10.10 -34.01
N GLY A 370 -0.79 -9.68 -32.74
CA GLY A 370 0.27 -9.84 -31.77
C GLY A 370 1.49 -8.98 -32.11
N GLY A 371 2.58 -9.17 -31.36
CA GLY A 371 3.82 -8.46 -31.61
C GLY A 371 4.88 -8.73 -30.57
N LYS A 372 6.01 -8.03 -30.74
CA LYS A 372 7.08 -7.98 -29.74
C LYS A 372 7.48 -6.52 -29.54
N ARG A 373 7.50 -6.06 -28.29
CA ARG A 373 7.81 -4.67 -27.91
C ARG A 373 8.80 -4.65 -26.76
N ILE A 374 9.50 -3.54 -26.60
CA ILE A 374 10.34 -3.30 -25.42
C ILE A 374 9.43 -3.17 -24.20
N SER A 375 9.65 -4.01 -23.20
CA SER A 375 8.94 -3.96 -21.93
C SER A 375 9.54 -2.88 -21.03
N LEU A 376 8.68 -2.12 -20.36
CA LEU A 376 9.07 -1.07 -19.46
C LEU A 376 8.06 -0.97 -18.32
N ASP A 377 8.58 -0.90 -17.10
CA ASP A 377 7.85 -0.63 -15.87
C ASP A 377 8.57 0.54 -15.19
N PRO A 378 8.22 1.77 -15.57
CA PRO A 378 9.04 2.93 -15.28
C PRO A 378 8.69 3.54 -13.92
N GLU A 379 9.70 3.73 -13.06
CA GLU A 379 9.48 4.09 -11.64
C GLU A 379 10.18 5.38 -11.21
N GLY A 380 11.12 5.91 -12.00
CA GLY A 380 11.85 7.13 -11.63
C GLY A 380 11.87 8.14 -12.76
N LEU A 381 11.81 9.43 -12.46
CA LEU A 381 11.80 10.51 -13.44
C LEU A 381 12.74 11.65 -13.08
N ALA A 382 13.63 12.03 -14.00
CA ALA A 382 14.37 13.28 -13.93
C ALA A 382 14.36 14.03 -15.27
N ILE A 383 14.31 15.36 -15.21
CA ILE A 383 14.34 16.23 -16.40
C ILE A 383 15.77 16.72 -16.60
N ASP A 384 16.37 16.42 -17.75
CA ASP A 384 17.70 16.90 -18.11
C ASP A 384 17.65 18.37 -18.59
N ASN A 385 18.81 19.03 -18.64
CA ASN A 385 18.98 20.43 -19.03
C ASN A 385 18.50 20.74 -20.46
N ASP A 386 18.53 19.75 -21.36
CA ASP A 386 18.04 19.87 -22.73
C ASP A 386 16.52 19.59 -22.87
N GLY A 387 15.84 19.29 -21.75
CA GLY A 387 14.42 18.98 -21.70
C GLY A 387 14.06 17.52 -22.01
N SER A 388 15.07 16.66 -22.22
CA SER A 388 14.89 15.21 -22.27
C SER A 388 14.59 14.63 -20.89
N PHE A 389 14.20 13.36 -20.85
CA PHE A 389 13.80 12.68 -19.63
C PHE A 389 14.73 11.49 -19.36
N TRP A 390 15.25 11.42 -18.15
CA TRP A 390 15.82 10.20 -17.61
C TRP A 390 14.72 9.42 -16.89
N VAL A 391 14.67 8.11 -17.13
CA VAL A 391 13.66 7.21 -16.57
C VAL A 391 14.32 5.93 -16.06
N SER A 392 14.12 5.56 -14.79
CA SER A 392 14.52 4.24 -14.28
C SER A 392 13.41 3.22 -14.49
N ASP A 393 13.78 1.94 -14.52
CA ASP A 393 12.89 0.84 -14.89
C ASP A 393 13.05 -0.34 -13.94
N GLU A 394 11.91 -0.94 -13.61
CA GLU A 394 11.78 -2.11 -12.76
C GLU A 394 12.23 -3.40 -13.47
N TYR A 395 11.93 -3.57 -14.76
CA TYR A 395 12.24 -4.82 -15.47
C TYR A 395 13.73 -4.99 -15.76
N GLY A 396 14.32 -3.99 -16.44
CA GLY A 396 15.69 -3.92 -16.92
C GLY A 396 16.76 -4.00 -15.84
N PRO A 397 16.42 -3.84 -14.55
CA PRO A 397 16.76 -2.65 -13.75
C PRO A 397 17.66 -1.61 -14.47
N TYR A 398 17.17 -0.92 -15.50
CA TYR A 398 17.97 0.00 -16.32
C TYR A 398 17.59 1.46 -16.08
N VAL A 399 18.43 2.38 -16.56
CA VAL A 399 18.07 3.79 -16.71
C VAL A 399 18.07 4.15 -18.20
N TYR A 400 17.00 4.74 -18.69
CA TYR A 400 16.83 5.15 -20.08
C TYR A 400 16.82 6.68 -20.19
N LYS A 401 17.32 7.19 -21.31
CA LYS A 401 17.11 8.60 -21.71
C LYS A 401 16.11 8.63 -22.86
N PHE A 402 15.07 9.44 -22.72
CA PHE A 402 14.06 9.71 -23.73
C PHE A 402 14.16 11.15 -24.22
N SER A 403 14.03 11.38 -25.53
CA SER A 403 13.92 12.72 -26.09
C SER A 403 12.68 13.45 -25.55
N PRO A 404 12.59 14.79 -25.69
CA PRO A 404 11.37 15.52 -25.30
C PRO A 404 10.08 15.01 -25.95
N GLU A 405 10.19 14.31 -27.08
CA GLU A 405 9.08 13.67 -27.81
C GLU A 405 8.81 12.22 -27.38
N GLY A 406 9.56 11.67 -26.41
CA GLY A 406 9.37 10.33 -25.87
C GLY A 406 10.11 9.21 -26.61
N LYS A 407 11.10 9.53 -27.45
CA LYS A 407 11.91 8.49 -28.12
C LYS A 407 13.12 8.09 -27.28
N MET A 408 13.31 6.80 -27.02
CA MET A 408 14.50 6.31 -26.33
C MET A 408 15.76 6.61 -27.15
N ILE A 409 16.71 7.33 -26.57
CA ILE A 409 17.97 7.77 -27.19
C ILE A 409 19.22 7.24 -26.49
N LEU A 410 19.07 6.68 -25.27
CA LEU A 410 20.16 6.07 -24.52
C LEU A 410 19.62 5.04 -23.52
N ALA A 411 20.42 4.04 -23.19
CA ALA A 411 20.18 3.13 -22.07
C ALA A 411 21.47 2.89 -21.27
N ILE A 412 21.36 2.91 -19.95
CA ILE A 412 22.41 2.62 -18.98
C ILE A 412 22.09 1.25 -18.37
N GLN A 413 22.97 0.29 -18.60
CA GLN A 413 22.95 -1.01 -17.92
C GLN A 413 23.71 -0.88 -16.59
N PRO A 414 23.15 -1.36 -15.46
CA PRO A 414 23.87 -1.42 -14.19
C PRO A 414 24.93 -2.54 -14.21
N PRO A 415 25.77 -2.63 -13.16
CA PRO A 415 26.64 -3.79 -12.94
C PRO A 415 25.93 -5.15 -13.05
N GLU A 416 26.66 -6.16 -13.50
CA GLU A 416 26.16 -7.53 -13.72
C GLU A 416 25.56 -8.19 -12.46
N ALA A 417 25.99 -7.76 -11.28
CA ALA A 417 25.45 -8.20 -10.00
C ALA A 417 23.95 -7.90 -9.83
N ILE A 418 23.47 -6.83 -10.47
CA ILE A 418 22.09 -6.33 -10.39
C ILE A 418 21.18 -7.02 -11.43
N LEU A 419 21.73 -7.54 -12.52
CA LEU A 419 20.92 -8.11 -13.58
C LEU A 419 20.25 -9.43 -13.15
N PRO A 420 18.91 -9.56 -13.31
CA PRO A 420 18.18 -10.73 -12.90
C PRO A 420 18.55 -11.94 -13.75
N ARG A 421 18.88 -13.05 -13.11
CA ARG A 421 19.27 -14.28 -13.79
C ARG A 421 18.45 -15.47 -13.35
N ARG A 422 17.92 -16.19 -14.34
CA ARG A 422 17.27 -17.50 -14.19
C ARG A 422 18.09 -18.54 -14.94
N ASN A 423 18.42 -19.63 -14.27
CA ASN A 423 19.19 -20.75 -14.81
C ASN A 423 20.54 -20.30 -15.41
N GLY A 424 21.18 -19.31 -14.77
CA GLY A 424 22.46 -18.74 -15.20
C GLY A 424 22.38 -17.74 -16.36
N THR A 425 21.21 -17.57 -16.98
CA THR A 425 20.99 -16.65 -18.11
C THR A 425 20.22 -15.41 -17.68
N LEU A 426 20.44 -14.29 -18.37
CA LEU A 426 19.68 -13.06 -18.20
C LEU A 426 18.19 -13.31 -18.42
N SER A 427 17.36 -12.83 -17.50
CA SER A 427 15.90 -13.03 -17.52
C SER A 427 15.21 -11.82 -16.91
N PHE A 428 14.69 -10.93 -17.74
CA PHE A 428 14.08 -9.67 -17.28
C PHE A 428 12.66 -9.84 -16.71
N SER A 429 12.01 -10.99 -16.95
CA SER A 429 10.68 -11.28 -16.42
C SER A 429 10.60 -11.04 -14.90
N ALA A 430 9.56 -10.35 -14.47
CA ALA A 430 9.13 -10.19 -13.08
C ALA A 430 8.19 -11.31 -12.62
N ALA A 431 7.96 -12.33 -13.47
CA ALA A 431 6.98 -13.40 -13.24
C ALA A 431 5.56 -12.85 -13.02
N SER A 432 5.21 -11.79 -13.74
CA SER A 432 3.90 -11.12 -13.66
C SER A 432 3.05 -11.48 -14.89
N PRO A 433 2.16 -12.48 -14.81
CA PRO A 433 1.42 -12.95 -15.97
C PRO A 433 0.56 -11.84 -16.59
N PRO A 434 0.36 -11.85 -17.91
CA PRO A 434 -0.52 -10.89 -18.57
C PRO A 434 -1.99 -11.25 -18.36
N VAL A 435 -2.90 -10.27 -18.45
CA VAL A 435 -4.35 -10.47 -18.23
C VAL A 435 -4.94 -11.58 -19.13
N TYR A 436 -4.39 -11.75 -20.33
CA TYR A 436 -4.89 -12.70 -21.33
C TYR A 436 -4.32 -14.11 -21.16
N ASN A 437 -3.39 -14.31 -20.23
CA ASN A 437 -2.86 -15.61 -19.86
C ASN A 437 -2.47 -15.63 -18.36
N PRO A 438 -3.46 -15.52 -17.45
CA PRO A 438 -3.21 -15.41 -16.00
C PRO A 438 -2.56 -16.66 -15.40
N GLU A 439 -2.70 -17.82 -16.06
CA GLU A 439 -2.11 -19.10 -15.65
C GLU A 439 -0.64 -19.24 -16.08
N LEU A 440 -0.05 -18.24 -16.74
CA LEU A 440 1.36 -18.26 -17.13
C LEU A 440 2.23 -18.28 -15.86
N THR A 441 3.03 -19.34 -15.73
CA THR A 441 3.95 -19.52 -14.61
C THR A 441 5.39 -19.59 -15.10
N ILE A 442 6.30 -19.01 -14.32
CA ILE A 442 7.74 -19.00 -14.59
C ILE A 442 8.44 -19.98 -13.65
N ASN A 443 9.39 -20.76 -14.18
CA ASN A 443 10.15 -21.74 -13.40
C ASN A 443 11.66 -21.65 -13.67
N PRO A 444 12.50 -21.35 -12.65
CA PRO A 444 12.11 -20.95 -11.29
C PRO A 444 11.40 -19.60 -11.30
N GLU A 445 10.47 -19.41 -10.36
CA GLU A 445 9.73 -18.15 -10.20
C GLU A 445 10.71 -17.02 -9.87
N ASP A 446 11.48 -17.17 -8.79
CA ASP A 446 12.49 -16.22 -8.38
C ASP A 446 13.80 -16.37 -9.19
N PRO A 447 14.43 -15.26 -9.60
CA PRO A 447 15.82 -15.26 -10.07
C PRO A 447 16.78 -15.83 -9.03
N GLN A 448 17.87 -16.48 -9.44
CA GLN A 448 18.90 -16.94 -8.50
C GLN A 448 19.82 -15.80 -8.01
N SER A 449 19.95 -14.74 -8.81
CA SER A 449 20.76 -13.55 -8.50
C SER A 449 20.24 -12.33 -9.23
N GLY A 450 20.68 -11.14 -8.80
CA GLY A 450 20.25 -9.86 -9.35
C GLY A 450 18.98 -9.36 -8.70
N ARG A 451 18.29 -8.49 -9.43
CA ARG A 451 16.98 -7.95 -9.07
C ARG A 451 15.99 -9.07 -8.71
N ASN A 452 15.24 -8.89 -7.62
CA ASN A 452 14.09 -9.74 -7.31
C ASN A 452 12.87 -9.39 -8.18
N ASN A 453 11.92 -10.30 -8.37
CA ASN A 453 10.65 -9.99 -9.04
C ASN A 453 9.99 -8.72 -8.47
N ASN A 454 9.64 -7.75 -9.33
CA ASN A 454 8.98 -6.50 -8.96
C ASN A 454 9.73 -5.70 -7.87
N GLN A 455 11.04 -5.50 -8.09
CA GLN A 455 11.97 -4.83 -7.17
C GLN A 455 13.17 -4.21 -7.91
N GLY A 456 12.95 -3.56 -9.06
CA GLY A 456 14.02 -2.99 -9.90
C GLY A 456 14.55 -1.64 -9.46
N LEU A 457 15.01 -0.83 -10.42
CA LEU A 457 15.47 0.54 -10.12
C LEU A 457 14.25 1.44 -9.94
N GLU A 458 13.85 1.56 -8.70
CA GLU A 458 12.67 2.33 -8.30
C GLU A 458 12.94 3.84 -8.33
N ALA A 459 14.16 4.25 -8.02
CA ALA A 459 14.44 5.65 -7.72
C ALA A 459 15.48 6.23 -8.66
N LEU A 460 15.29 7.50 -9.02
CA LEU A 460 16.16 8.22 -9.95
C LEU A 460 16.19 9.72 -9.63
N THR A 461 17.39 10.27 -9.54
CA THR A 461 17.57 11.73 -9.45
C THR A 461 18.83 12.18 -10.18
N ILE A 462 18.92 13.48 -10.48
CA ILE A 462 20.12 14.09 -11.04
C ILE A 462 20.59 15.24 -10.16
N SER A 463 21.89 15.50 -10.17
CA SER A 463 22.48 16.64 -9.47
C SER A 463 21.91 17.96 -9.99
N PRO A 464 21.82 19.01 -9.17
CA PRO A 464 21.30 20.32 -9.60
C PRO A 464 22.05 20.96 -10.78
N ASP A 465 23.31 20.57 -11.02
CA ASP A 465 24.08 21.02 -12.19
C ASP A 465 23.91 20.11 -13.44
N GLY A 466 23.12 19.04 -13.34
CA GLY A 466 22.77 18.12 -14.40
C GLY A 466 23.92 17.24 -14.88
N LYS A 467 24.95 17.02 -14.04
CA LYS A 467 26.16 16.28 -14.42
C LYS A 467 26.27 14.90 -13.81
N THR A 468 25.55 14.64 -12.73
CA THR A 468 25.59 13.37 -12.02
C THR A 468 24.19 12.80 -11.91
N LEU A 469 24.04 11.51 -12.18
CA LEU A 469 22.80 10.77 -12.07
C LEU A 469 22.95 9.73 -10.96
N TYR A 470 21.94 9.64 -10.10
CA TYR A 470 21.86 8.67 -9.02
C TYR A 470 20.63 7.80 -9.22
N THR A 471 20.77 6.50 -9.02
CA THR A 471 19.64 5.56 -9.07
C THR A 471 19.79 4.47 -8.02
N MET A 472 18.68 3.97 -7.50
CA MET A 472 18.68 3.01 -6.39
C MET A 472 17.68 1.89 -6.60
N MET A 473 18.08 0.67 -6.23
CA MET A 473 17.20 -0.51 -6.22
C MET A 473 16.08 -0.34 -5.18
N GLN A 474 14.87 -0.83 -5.46
CA GLN A 474 13.74 -0.80 -4.51
C GLN A 474 14.08 -1.48 -3.18
N SER A 475 14.81 -2.59 -3.24
CA SER A 475 15.33 -3.31 -2.08
C SER A 475 16.54 -4.17 -2.43
N ALA A 476 16.96 -5.06 -1.52
CA ALA A 476 18.13 -5.91 -1.73
C ALA A 476 18.00 -6.86 -2.92
N LEU A 477 19.15 -7.16 -3.54
CA LEU A 477 19.26 -8.19 -4.57
C LEU A 477 18.99 -9.60 -4.03
N ASN A 478 18.74 -10.56 -4.92
CA ASN A 478 18.35 -11.91 -4.53
C ASN A 478 19.41 -12.64 -3.69
N GLN A 479 20.67 -12.50 -4.07
CA GLN A 479 21.82 -13.04 -3.34
C GLN A 479 22.11 -12.30 -2.01
N GLU A 480 21.41 -11.21 -1.73
CA GLU A 480 21.59 -10.30 -0.58
C GLU A 480 20.39 -10.31 0.37
N GLY A 481 19.42 -11.20 0.16
CA GLY A 481 18.23 -11.34 1.03
C GLY A 481 16.93 -10.78 0.46
N GLY A 482 16.94 -10.27 -0.78
CA GLY A 482 15.78 -9.73 -1.51
C GLY A 482 14.47 -10.53 -1.40
N PRO A 483 14.47 -11.87 -1.57
CA PRO A 483 13.23 -12.64 -1.68
C PRO A 483 12.41 -12.67 -0.38
N LYS A 484 12.95 -12.20 0.75
CA LYS A 484 12.26 -12.20 2.05
C LYS A 484 12.13 -10.78 2.61
N LYS A 485 10.89 -10.34 2.85
CA LYS A 485 10.56 -8.99 3.37
C LYS A 485 11.37 -8.58 4.60
N LYS A 486 11.73 -9.50 5.49
CA LYS A 486 12.54 -9.21 6.69
C LYS A 486 14.05 -9.08 6.48
N ASN A 487 14.57 -9.56 5.36
CA ASN A 487 16.00 -9.63 5.06
C ASN A 487 16.44 -8.57 4.03
N ARG A 488 15.52 -7.98 3.27
CA ARG A 488 15.84 -7.19 2.06
C ARG A 488 16.33 -5.75 2.30
N GLN A 489 16.99 -5.47 3.41
CA GLN A 489 17.46 -4.11 3.76
C GLN A 489 18.54 -3.56 2.81
N PRO A 490 19.58 -4.32 2.39
CA PRO A 490 20.71 -3.75 1.66
C PRO A 490 20.37 -3.37 0.20
N ALA A 491 19.84 -2.18 -0.04
CA ALA A 491 19.61 -1.65 -1.37
C ALA A 491 20.91 -1.07 -1.98
N ARG A 492 21.12 -1.24 -3.28
CA ARG A 492 22.28 -0.68 -4.01
C ARG A 492 21.94 0.71 -4.54
N LEU A 493 22.76 1.70 -4.24
CA LEU A 493 22.71 3.07 -4.76
C LEU A 493 23.88 3.30 -5.71
N LEU A 494 23.60 3.68 -6.95
CA LEU A 494 24.58 3.82 -8.03
C LEU A 494 24.71 5.27 -8.46
N GLU A 495 25.94 5.69 -8.75
CA GLU A 495 26.26 7.01 -9.28
C GLU A 495 26.86 6.91 -10.69
N TYR A 496 26.38 7.77 -11.59
CA TYR A 496 26.89 7.92 -12.95
C TYR A 496 27.24 9.39 -13.25
N ASP A 497 28.40 9.62 -13.83
CA ASP A 497 28.74 10.90 -14.47
C ASP A 497 28.11 10.93 -15.87
N ILE A 498 27.25 11.92 -16.12
CA ILE A 498 26.52 12.11 -17.38
C ILE A 498 26.93 13.41 -18.11
N ALA A 499 27.95 14.13 -17.63
CA ALA A 499 28.33 15.45 -18.14
C ALA A 499 28.77 15.44 -19.62
N SER A 500 29.31 14.31 -20.10
CA SER A 500 29.81 14.16 -21.47
C SER A 500 28.77 13.66 -22.47
N GLY A 501 27.54 13.38 -22.01
CA GLY A 501 26.51 12.69 -22.80
C GLY A 501 26.70 11.18 -22.92
N THR A 502 27.88 10.65 -22.56
CA THR A 502 28.10 9.20 -22.36
C THR A 502 28.19 8.93 -20.86
N PRO A 503 27.20 8.21 -20.28
CA PRO A 503 27.22 7.89 -18.85
C PRO A 503 28.40 7.03 -18.45
N VAL A 504 29.06 7.39 -17.34
CA VAL A 504 30.18 6.65 -16.76
C VAL A 504 29.83 6.29 -15.33
N TYR A 505 29.78 4.99 -15.04
CA TYR A 505 29.59 4.47 -13.67
C TYR A 505 30.77 4.90 -12.78
N ARG A 506 30.48 5.66 -11.71
CA ARG A 506 31.49 6.33 -10.87
C ARG A 506 31.64 5.72 -9.49
N HIS A 507 30.52 5.46 -8.82
CA HIS A 507 30.49 4.98 -7.44
C HIS A 507 29.28 4.08 -7.22
N GLU A 508 29.38 3.21 -6.21
CA GLU A 508 28.24 2.47 -5.70
C GLU A 508 28.30 2.37 -4.18
N TYR A 509 27.14 2.49 -3.55
CA TYR A 509 26.98 2.47 -2.11
C TYR A 509 25.84 1.52 -1.72
N VAL A 510 25.80 1.15 -0.44
CA VAL A 510 24.72 0.34 0.12
C VAL A 510 23.92 1.17 1.11
N VAL A 511 22.59 1.14 0.94
CA VAL A 511 21.61 1.75 1.82
C VAL A 511 20.93 0.65 2.63
N LEU A 512 21.01 0.75 3.96
CA LEU A 512 20.23 -0.13 4.83
C LEU A 512 18.87 0.49 5.04
N LEU A 513 17.88 0.00 4.29
CA LEU A 513 16.50 0.47 4.36
C LEU A 513 15.90 0.26 5.76
N PRO A 514 14.98 1.14 6.20
CA PRO A 514 14.40 1.08 7.52
C PRO A 514 13.51 -0.14 7.70
N LYS A 515 13.20 -0.45 8.96
CA LYS A 515 12.29 -1.51 9.35
C LYS A 515 11.13 -0.94 10.13
N TYR A 516 9.98 -1.59 10.00
CA TYR A 516 8.79 -1.32 10.78
C TYR A 516 8.20 -2.63 11.31
N GLU A 517 7.40 -2.54 12.35
CA GLU A 517 6.66 -3.68 12.88
C GLU A 517 5.34 -3.82 12.13
N ASP A 518 5.23 -4.86 11.30
CA ASP A 518 3.96 -5.21 10.66
C ASP A 518 3.02 -5.80 11.71
N TYR A 519 2.01 -5.02 12.09
CA TYR A 519 1.08 -5.41 13.16
C TYR A 519 0.15 -6.56 12.77
N THR A 520 0.02 -6.89 11.49
CA THR A 520 -0.81 -8.00 10.99
C THR A 520 -0.05 -9.32 11.05
N GLN A 521 1.28 -9.27 10.93
CA GLN A 521 2.17 -10.42 10.94
C GLN A 521 2.95 -10.58 12.26
N ASN A 522 2.98 -9.54 13.09
CA ASN A 522 3.81 -9.45 14.30
C ASN A 522 5.28 -9.79 14.01
N GLU A 523 5.80 -9.22 12.91
CA GLU A 523 7.18 -9.38 12.44
C GLU A 523 7.76 -8.03 12.03
N SER A 524 9.04 -7.82 12.34
CA SER A 524 9.83 -6.68 11.87
C SER A 524 10.24 -6.89 10.41
N VAL A 525 9.71 -6.07 9.51
CA VAL A 525 9.93 -6.17 8.06
C VAL A 525 10.51 -4.88 7.50
N VAL A 526 11.12 -4.97 6.32
CA VAL A 526 11.76 -3.84 5.66
C VAL A 526 10.72 -2.99 4.96
N ALA A 527 10.72 -1.68 5.22
CA ALA A 527 10.06 -0.70 4.36
C ALA A 527 10.92 -0.52 3.11
N SER A 528 10.41 -0.99 1.97
CA SER A 528 11.13 -0.85 0.70
C SER A 528 11.06 0.61 0.26
N GLN A 529 12.07 1.09 -0.46
CA GLN A 529 12.08 2.48 -0.92
C GLN A 529 11.28 2.59 -2.22
N SER A 530 10.58 3.71 -2.40
CA SER A 530 9.74 4.02 -3.56
C SER A 530 10.18 5.28 -4.34
N GLU A 531 11.17 6.05 -3.85
CA GLU A 531 11.66 7.26 -4.54
C GLU A 531 12.97 7.78 -3.90
N MET A 532 13.76 8.55 -4.66
CA MET A 532 14.89 9.31 -4.16
C MET A 532 14.98 10.70 -4.80
N HIS A 533 15.32 11.72 -4.01
CA HIS A 533 15.53 13.08 -4.52
C HIS A 533 16.78 13.72 -3.94
N MET A 534 17.69 14.21 -4.78
CA MET A 534 18.89 14.92 -4.31
C MET A 534 18.53 16.32 -3.78
N LEU A 535 18.97 16.62 -2.56
CA LEU A 535 18.77 17.91 -1.91
C LEU A 535 19.88 18.90 -2.28
N PRO A 536 19.63 20.22 -2.23
CA PRO A 536 20.65 21.26 -2.40
C PRO A 536 21.83 21.19 -1.43
N SER A 537 21.73 20.46 -0.32
CA SER A 537 22.82 20.18 0.62
C SER A 537 23.83 19.17 0.07
N GLY A 538 23.43 18.34 -0.90
CA GLY A 538 24.18 17.17 -1.39
C GLY A 538 23.70 15.84 -0.81
N ASP A 539 22.86 15.87 0.22
CA ASP A 539 22.19 14.68 0.77
C ASP A 539 20.98 14.30 -0.10
N PHE A 540 20.31 13.21 0.24
CA PHE A 540 19.14 12.69 -0.48
C PHE A 540 17.93 12.59 0.44
N LEU A 541 16.74 12.80 -0.10
CA LEU A 541 15.52 12.21 0.45
C LEU A 541 15.32 10.82 -0.14
N VAL A 542 14.87 9.88 0.66
CA VAL A 542 14.44 8.54 0.25
C VAL A 542 13.04 8.30 0.80
N LEU A 543 12.10 7.92 -0.07
CA LEU A 543 10.75 7.57 0.35
C LEU A 543 10.76 6.09 0.71
N SER A 544 10.55 5.74 1.98
CA SER A 544 10.39 4.35 2.39
C SER A 544 9.01 4.16 3.00
N ARG A 545 8.34 3.07 2.65
CA ARG A 545 6.97 2.80 3.10
C ARG A 545 6.70 1.33 3.41
N ASP A 546 5.69 1.12 4.24
CA ASP A 546 4.99 -0.16 4.32
C ASP A 546 4.16 -0.43 3.06
N SER A 547 3.74 -1.67 2.91
CA SER A 547 3.00 -2.14 1.74
C SER A 547 1.77 -2.93 2.15
N GLY A 548 0.65 -2.67 1.47
CA GLY A 548 -0.66 -3.26 1.78
C GLY A 548 -1.42 -2.52 2.89
N PHE A 549 -1.05 -1.27 3.19
CA PHE A 549 -1.69 -0.44 4.21
C PHE A 549 -2.15 0.91 3.64
N GLY A 550 -3.44 1.22 3.69
CA GLY A 550 -4.01 2.50 3.24
C GLY A 550 -5.34 2.35 2.52
N HIS A 551 -5.79 3.42 1.87
CA HIS A 551 -7.01 3.40 1.06
C HIS A 551 -6.89 2.38 -0.07
N GLY A 552 -7.92 1.56 -0.24
CA GLY A 552 -7.97 0.50 -1.26
C GLY A 552 -7.41 -0.85 -0.80
N GLN A 553 -6.91 -0.95 0.44
CA GLN A 553 -6.36 -2.19 1.02
C GLN A 553 -7.22 -2.73 2.16
N ASP A 554 -7.09 -4.01 2.52
CA ASP A 554 -7.80 -4.58 3.67
C ASP A 554 -7.49 -3.85 4.99
N GLU A 555 -6.25 -3.41 5.12
CA GLU A 555 -5.73 -2.71 6.29
C GLU A 555 -5.54 -1.22 5.98
N THR A 556 -6.15 -0.34 6.75
CA THR A 556 -6.18 1.10 6.41
C THR A 556 -5.07 1.92 7.03
N ARG A 557 -4.38 1.39 8.05
CA ARG A 557 -3.42 2.15 8.85
C ARG A 557 -1.99 1.84 8.43
N SER A 558 -1.37 2.75 7.69
CA SER A 558 0.08 2.75 7.50
C SER A 558 0.77 3.09 8.82
N VAL A 559 1.86 2.38 9.12
CA VAL A 559 2.73 2.61 10.27
C VAL A 559 4.11 3.12 9.86
N TYR A 560 4.42 3.09 8.56
CA TYR A 560 5.66 3.65 8.02
C TYR A 560 5.43 4.19 6.63
N ARG A 561 5.51 5.51 6.46
CA ARG A 561 5.51 6.20 5.16
C ARG A 561 6.25 7.50 5.29
N HIS A 562 7.55 7.46 5.04
CA HIS A 562 8.44 8.56 5.40
C HIS A 562 9.24 9.07 4.20
N ALA A 563 9.53 10.37 4.20
CA ALA A 563 10.62 10.95 3.42
C ALA A 563 11.83 11.14 4.35
N ASP A 564 12.71 10.16 4.35
CA ASP A 564 13.89 10.11 5.22
C ASP A 564 15.11 10.71 4.55
N VAL A 565 16.10 11.12 5.33
CA VAL A 565 17.33 11.70 4.80
C VAL A 565 18.42 10.63 4.74
N VAL A 566 19.12 10.56 3.60
CA VAL A 566 20.28 9.71 3.39
C VAL A 566 21.50 10.55 3.03
N ALA A 567 22.63 10.29 3.68
CA ALA A 567 23.88 11.02 3.45
C ALA A 567 25.04 10.05 3.15
N ILE A 568 25.80 10.37 2.10
CA ILE A 568 27.04 9.66 1.76
C ILE A 568 28.19 10.35 2.50
N GLY A 569 28.68 9.72 3.57
CA GLY A 569 29.75 10.26 4.39
C GLY A 569 31.14 9.86 3.90
N ASN A 570 32.17 10.55 4.41
CA ASN A 570 33.58 10.23 4.10
C ASN A 570 34.00 8.80 4.50
N SER A 571 33.29 8.17 5.44
CA SER A 571 33.53 6.79 5.87
C SER A 571 32.69 5.75 5.12
N THR A 572 31.74 6.18 4.29
CA THR A 572 30.91 5.27 3.50
C THR A 572 31.79 4.51 2.52
N THR A 573 31.59 3.19 2.44
CA THR A 573 32.39 2.32 1.56
C THR A 573 31.88 2.43 0.13
N ASP A 574 32.75 2.81 -0.80
CA ASP A 574 32.50 2.69 -2.24
C ASP A 574 32.72 1.23 -2.67
N LEU A 575 31.68 0.66 -3.27
CA LEU A 575 31.56 -0.75 -3.60
C LEU A 575 32.00 -1.06 -5.04
N LYS A 576 32.15 0.00 -5.85
CA LYS A 576 32.42 -0.10 -7.28
C LYS A 576 33.63 -0.99 -7.57
N GLY A 577 33.46 -1.90 -8.53
CA GLY A 577 34.49 -2.81 -9.02
C GLY A 577 34.75 -4.01 -8.10
N THR A 578 34.24 -4.01 -6.88
CA THR A 578 34.42 -5.11 -5.92
C THR A 578 33.26 -6.10 -5.95
N PHE A 579 32.03 -5.59 -6.14
CA PHE A 579 30.80 -6.37 -6.02
C PHE A 579 29.91 -6.30 -7.28
N ASP A 580 30.51 -6.06 -8.44
CA ASP A 580 29.83 -5.76 -9.70
C ASP A 580 29.54 -7.01 -10.55
N GLY A 581 30.23 -8.12 -10.28
CA GLY A 581 30.15 -9.34 -11.09
C GLY A 581 28.86 -10.14 -10.86
N VAL A 582 28.53 -11.04 -11.80
CA VAL A 582 27.36 -11.93 -11.70
C VAL A 582 27.35 -12.66 -10.35
N GLY A 583 26.27 -12.49 -9.58
CA GLY A 583 26.09 -13.13 -8.27
C GLY A 583 27.03 -12.62 -7.17
N ALA A 584 27.85 -11.59 -7.43
CA ALA A 584 28.59 -10.92 -6.38
C ALA A 584 27.62 -10.29 -5.38
N SER A 585 28.03 -10.27 -4.10
CA SER A 585 27.15 -9.84 -3.01
C SER A 585 27.85 -8.94 -2.01
N VAL A 586 27.18 -7.91 -1.51
CA VAL A 586 27.65 -7.12 -0.34
C VAL A 586 27.12 -7.65 0.98
N ALA A 587 26.12 -8.51 0.93
CA ALA A 587 25.51 -9.12 2.10
C ALA A 587 25.44 -10.65 1.97
N SER A 588 25.14 -11.30 3.10
CA SER A 588 24.66 -12.68 3.13
C SER A 588 23.24 -12.76 2.57
N SER A 589 22.75 -13.99 2.32
CA SER A 589 21.36 -14.24 1.92
C SER A 589 20.31 -13.88 2.99
N LYS A 590 20.73 -13.40 4.16
CA LYS A 590 19.89 -12.86 5.22
C LYS A 590 19.97 -11.33 5.36
N GLY A 591 20.61 -10.63 4.41
CA GLY A 591 20.73 -9.17 4.46
C GLY A 591 21.78 -8.63 5.42
N VAL A 592 22.62 -9.49 5.99
CA VAL A 592 23.73 -9.04 6.86
C VAL A 592 24.91 -8.65 5.98
N LEU A 593 25.32 -7.38 6.04
CA LEU A 593 26.48 -6.86 5.30
C LEU A 593 27.76 -7.64 5.63
N LYS A 594 28.64 -7.77 4.63
CA LYS A 594 29.98 -8.32 4.82
C LYS A 594 30.85 -7.38 5.65
N ASP A 595 31.79 -7.97 6.40
CA ASP A 595 32.72 -7.22 7.23
C ASP A 595 33.48 -6.15 6.43
N GLY A 596 33.67 -4.98 7.04
CA GLY A 596 34.39 -3.85 6.44
C GLY A 596 33.55 -2.95 5.54
N ILE A 597 32.28 -3.30 5.27
CA ILE A 597 31.36 -2.44 4.53
C ILE A 597 30.65 -1.49 5.51
N THR A 598 30.85 -0.19 5.29
CA THR A 598 30.13 0.87 6.00
C THR A 598 29.03 1.42 5.08
N PRO A 599 27.74 1.27 5.43
CA PRO A 599 26.64 1.78 4.62
C PRO A 599 26.59 3.31 4.62
N VAL A 600 25.72 3.88 3.78
CA VAL A 600 25.35 5.30 3.88
C VAL A 600 24.67 5.57 5.23
N GLU A 601 24.72 6.82 5.69
CA GLU A 601 23.95 7.26 6.85
C GLU A 601 22.47 7.37 6.47
N TYR A 602 21.57 6.87 7.32
CA TYR A 602 20.12 6.92 7.11
C TYR A 602 19.46 7.51 8.36
N CYS A 603 18.70 8.58 8.18
CA CYS A 603 18.11 9.36 9.26
C CYS A 603 16.61 9.55 9.02
N GLU A 604 15.80 9.03 9.93
CA GLU A 604 14.35 9.24 9.91
C GLU A 604 14.00 10.74 9.95
N PHE A 605 13.05 11.19 9.12
CA PHE A 605 12.76 12.63 9.01
C PHE A 605 11.28 13.02 8.90
N LEU A 606 10.63 12.84 7.76
CA LEU A 606 9.29 13.37 7.54
C LEU A 606 8.28 12.23 7.46
N ASP A 607 7.46 12.09 8.50
CA ASP A 607 6.36 11.12 8.55
C ASP A 607 5.10 11.73 7.93
N TYR A 608 4.52 11.02 6.96
CA TYR A 608 3.27 11.40 6.29
C TYR A 608 2.06 11.21 7.21
N ASN A 609 2.16 10.32 8.18
CA ASN A 609 1.07 9.82 8.99
C ASN A 609 0.81 10.68 10.25
N VAL A 610 1.36 11.90 10.31
CA VAL A 610 1.14 12.82 11.44
C VAL A 610 -0.30 13.33 11.42
N GLU A 611 -1.16 12.71 12.22
CA GLU A 611 -2.61 13.01 12.29
C GLU A 611 -2.95 14.50 12.46
N SER A 612 -2.18 15.24 13.27
CA SER A 612 -2.42 16.68 13.46
C SER A 612 -2.16 17.52 12.21
N GLU A 613 -1.32 17.03 11.30
CA GLU A 613 -1.02 17.66 10.02
C GLU A 613 -2.05 17.25 8.97
N LEU A 614 -2.38 15.95 8.88
CA LEU A 614 -3.41 15.42 7.97
C LEU A 614 -4.78 16.07 8.20
N ALA A 615 -5.16 16.22 9.47
CA ALA A 615 -6.43 16.83 9.85
C ALA A 615 -6.56 18.31 9.40
N LYS A 616 -5.46 19.01 9.04
CA LYS A 616 -5.53 20.36 8.44
C LYS A 616 -6.25 20.38 7.09
N PHE A 617 -6.33 19.24 6.42
CA PHE A 617 -7.00 19.07 5.11
C PHE A 617 -8.14 18.05 5.18
N GLY A 618 -8.55 17.65 6.39
CA GLY A 618 -9.57 16.63 6.61
C GLY A 618 -9.10 15.20 6.32
N LEU A 619 -7.80 15.00 6.04
CA LEU A 619 -7.21 13.69 5.78
C LEU A 619 -6.98 12.90 7.06
N HIS A 620 -6.82 11.60 6.92
CA HIS A 620 -6.48 10.70 8.03
C HIS A 620 -5.69 9.48 7.57
N ASN A 621 -5.03 8.80 8.52
CA ASN A 621 -4.40 7.50 8.34
C ASN A 621 -5.09 6.44 9.22
N GLY A 622 -5.50 5.33 8.62
CA GLY A 622 -6.35 4.34 9.28
C GLY A 622 -7.82 4.76 9.40
N GLY A 623 -8.67 3.83 9.84
CA GLY A 623 -10.10 4.07 10.01
C GLY A 623 -10.92 3.69 8.78
N ALA A 624 -11.90 4.51 8.43
CA ALA A 624 -12.87 4.24 7.37
C ALA A 624 -12.23 4.27 5.97
N GLN A 625 -12.73 3.44 5.05
CA GLN A 625 -12.38 3.48 3.63
C GLN A 625 -13.19 4.60 2.96
N ASP A 626 -12.64 5.82 3.00
CA ASP A 626 -13.27 6.99 2.40
C ASP A 626 -12.28 7.86 1.62
N ALA A 627 -12.79 8.89 0.94
CA ALA A 627 -12.00 9.75 0.05
C ALA A 627 -10.91 10.57 0.75
N TRP A 628 -10.88 10.59 2.08
CA TRP A 628 -9.92 11.33 2.89
C TRP A 628 -8.85 10.44 3.53
N LEU A 629 -9.01 9.12 3.44
CA LEU A 629 -7.98 8.16 3.81
C LEU A 629 -6.80 8.31 2.84
N LEU A 630 -5.58 8.35 3.37
CA LEU A 630 -4.40 8.35 2.52
C LEU A 630 -4.30 7.05 1.71
N ASN A 631 -4.03 7.18 0.42
CA ASN A 631 -3.75 6.05 -0.47
C ASN A 631 -2.61 5.18 0.05
N GLU A 632 -2.60 3.89 -0.30
CA GLU A 632 -1.52 2.99 0.12
C GLU A 632 -0.16 3.42 -0.40
N LYS A 633 -0.03 3.60 -1.73
CA LYS A 633 1.25 3.89 -2.38
C LYS A 633 1.52 5.38 -2.53
N TRP A 634 2.76 5.75 -2.20
CA TRP A 634 3.32 7.10 -2.35
C TRP A 634 4.76 6.94 -2.82
N GLU A 635 5.07 7.44 -4.00
CA GLU A 635 6.27 6.98 -4.73
C GLU A 635 6.97 8.14 -5.44
N SER A 636 6.72 9.38 -5.04
CA SER A 636 7.29 10.52 -5.77
C SER A 636 7.69 11.71 -4.92
N PHE A 637 8.69 12.44 -5.40
CA PHE A 637 9.20 13.68 -4.80
C PHE A 637 9.50 14.74 -5.86
N ALA A 638 9.07 15.97 -5.58
CA ALA A 638 9.66 17.15 -6.20
C ALA A 638 9.87 18.27 -5.18
N LEU A 639 11.11 18.77 -5.10
CA LEU A 639 11.48 19.86 -4.22
C LEU A 639 11.57 21.19 -4.98
N VAL A 640 10.90 22.23 -4.47
CA VAL A 640 10.95 23.59 -5.04
C VAL A 640 11.10 24.65 -3.95
N PRO A 641 11.80 25.75 -4.20
CA PRO A 641 12.02 26.78 -3.17
C PRO A 641 10.74 27.57 -2.88
N VAL A 642 10.52 27.92 -1.61
CA VAL A 642 9.41 28.79 -1.18
C VAL A 642 9.66 30.24 -1.60
N ASP A 643 10.83 30.79 -1.28
CA ASP A 643 11.26 32.07 -1.86
C ASP A 643 11.85 31.80 -3.25
N THR A 644 11.28 32.36 -4.31
CA THR A 644 11.78 32.10 -5.69
C THR A 644 12.95 33.00 -6.08
N ASP A 645 13.32 33.98 -5.24
CA ASP A 645 14.42 34.93 -5.46
C ASP A 645 15.67 34.62 -4.59
N GLN A 646 15.87 33.37 -4.16
CA GLN A 646 16.84 32.97 -3.11
C GLN A 646 18.30 33.42 -3.29
N GLN A 647 18.71 33.88 -4.48
CA GLN A 647 20.04 34.42 -4.70
C GLN A 647 20.29 35.78 -3.99
N LYS A 648 19.25 36.48 -3.52
CA LYS A 648 19.37 37.86 -3.02
C LYS A 648 19.48 38.04 -1.51
N ARG A 649 19.38 36.98 -0.70
CA ARG A 649 19.46 37.10 0.77
C ARG A 649 20.55 36.21 1.35
N GLY A 650 21.70 36.81 1.63
CA GLY A 650 22.75 36.20 2.44
C GLY A 650 22.25 36.02 3.88
N SER A 651 22.33 34.78 4.36
CA SER A 651 22.06 34.30 5.74
C SER A 651 20.59 34.13 6.16
N ALA A 652 20.03 32.93 5.93
CA ALA A 652 19.03 32.22 6.74
C ALA A 652 18.88 30.78 6.20
N LYS A 653 18.34 29.85 7.00
CA LYS A 653 17.86 28.54 6.51
C LYS A 653 16.95 28.74 5.30
N LYS A 654 17.04 27.87 4.30
CA LYS A 654 16.23 27.94 3.09
C LYS A 654 15.00 27.08 3.27
N GLU A 655 13.85 27.62 2.89
CA GLU A 655 12.58 26.90 2.91
C GLU A 655 12.24 26.35 1.52
N TYR A 656 11.71 25.13 1.51
CA TYR A 656 11.27 24.42 0.31
C TYR A 656 9.88 23.83 0.51
N PHE A 657 9.14 23.70 -0.59
CA PHE A 657 8.00 22.81 -0.68
C PHE A 657 8.47 21.47 -1.24
N LEU A 658 8.12 20.38 -0.57
CA LEU A 658 8.25 19.02 -1.04
C LEU A 658 6.86 18.53 -1.48
N PHE A 659 6.70 18.30 -2.78
CA PHE A 659 5.52 17.68 -3.35
C PHE A 659 5.71 16.16 -3.36
N SER A 660 4.66 15.42 -3.00
CA SER A 660 4.58 13.97 -3.20
C SER A 660 3.22 13.59 -3.73
N PHE A 661 3.19 12.72 -4.74
CA PHE A 661 1.99 12.21 -5.38
C PHE A 661 1.84 10.73 -5.00
N SER A 662 0.61 10.30 -4.74
CA SER A 662 0.29 8.89 -4.56
C SER A 662 0.26 8.17 -5.90
N ASP A 663 0.73 6.93 -5.94
CA ASP A 663 0.38 5.99 -6.99
C ASP A 663 -0.97 5.33 -6.60
N ASN A 664 -1.92 5.30 -7.52
CA ASN A 664 -3.24 4.71 -7.27
C ASN A 664 -3.44 3.36 -7.98
N ASP A 665 -2.40 2.79 -8.58
CA ASP A 665 -2.42 1.53 -9.35
C ASP A 665 -3.47 1.50 -10.46
N PHE A 666 -3.84 2.67 -10.99
CA PHE A 666 -4.95 2.83 -11.93
C PHE A 666 -6.30 2.31 -11.41
N MET A 667 -6.47 2.16 -10.09
CA MET A 667 -7.68 1.61 -9.47
C MET A 667 -8.89 2.54 -9.66
N THR A 668 -9.79 2.15 -10.55
CA THR A 668 -11.06 2.84 -10.83
C THR A 668 -12.11 1.88 -11.36
N GLN A 669 -13.38 2.21 -11.15
CA GLN A 669 -14.53 1.52 -11.73
C GLN A 669 -14.89 2.01 -13.13
N ASP A 670 -14.25 3.07 -13.62
CA ASP A 670 -14.48 3.68 -14.94
C ASP A 670 -13.14 3.85 -15.69
N GLY A 671 -12.45 2.72 -15.85
CA GLY A 671 -11.11 2.65 -16.38
C GLY A 671 -11.06 2.48 -17.90
N HIS A 672 -10.07 3.10 -18.53
CA HIS A 672 -9.85 3.06 -19.97
C HIS A 672 -8.37 2.86 -20.31
N MET A 673 -8.06 1.98 -21.26
CA MET A 673 -6.72 1.76 -21.82
C MET A 673 -6.81 1.52 -23.33
N ASP A 674 -5.66 1.29 -23.98
CA ASP A 674 -5.56 1.04 -25.42
C ASP A 674 -6.18 2.17 -26.26
N PHE A 675 -5.79 3.41 -25.97
CA PHE A 675 -6.33 4.62 -26.60
C PHE A 675 -7.87 4.70 -26.43
N GLY A 676 -8.32 4.42 -25.21
CA GLY A 676 -9.73 4.43 -24.80
C GLY A 676 -10.59 3.25 -25.31
N ARG A 677 -9.99 2.25 -25.96
CA ARG A 677 -10.72 1.10 -26.54
C ARG A 677 -10.95 -0.03 -25.54
N TYR A 678 -10.00 -0.25 -24.66
CA TYR A 678 -10.10 -1.23 -23.59
C TYR A 678 -10.77 -0.56 -22.39
N LYS A 679 -11.88 -1.14 -21.92
CA LYS A 679 -12.59 -0.65 -20.74
C LYS A 679 -12.41 -1.65 -19.61
N TYR A 680 -12.18 -1.15 -18.41
CA TYR A 680 -12.07 -1.97 -17.22
C TYR A 680 -12.79 -1.33 -16.04
N ALA A 681 -13.12 -2.18 -15.08
CA ALA A 681 -13.53 -1.79 -13.74
C ALA A 681 -12.69 -2.64 -12.79
N ASP A 682 -11.94 -1.99 -11.91
CA ASP A 682 -11.02 -2.68 -11.00
C ASP A 682 -11.78 -3.63 -10.07
N GLU A 683 -11.26 -4.84 -9.88
CA GLU A 683 -11.98 -5.90 -9.17
C GLU A 683 -12.19 -5.61 -7.68
N SER A 684 -11.40 -4.71 -7.09
CA SER A 684 -11.58 -4.27 -5.71
C SER A 684 -12.88 -3.50 -5.48
N GLY A 685 -13.49 -2.96 -6.54
CA GLY A 685 -14.66 -2.08 -6.45
C GLY A 685 -14.33 -0.62 -6.08
N TYR A 686 -13.06 -0.29 -5.85
CA TYR A 686 -12.66 1.05 -5.43
C TYR A 686 -12.48 2.04 -6.59
N ASN A 687 -12.59 3.32 -6.23
CA ASN A 687 -12.15 4.47 -7.02
C ASN A 687 -11.15 5.25 -6.15
N ILE A 688 -9.86 5.11 -6.46
CA ILE A 688 -8.79 5.71 -5.65
C ILE A 688 -8.26 6.93 -6.39
N ASP A 689 -8.57 8.14 -5.91
CA ASP A 689 -8.10 9.37 -6.56
C ASP A 689 -6.58 9.53 -6.40
N ASN A 690 -5.90 10.12 -7.38
CA ASN A 690 -4.46 10.38 -7.31
C ASN A 690 -4.21 11.56 -6.38
N GLN A 691 -3.93 11.29 -5.11
CA GLN A 691 -3.72 12.30 -4.05
C GLN A 691 -2.35 12.96 -4.17
N VAL A 692 -2.25 14.21 -3.73
CA VAL A 692 -1.01 14.98 -3.70
C VAL A 692 -0.90 15.75 -2.39
N LEU A 693 0.24 15.61 -1.73
CA LEU A 693 0.60 16.32 -0.51
C LEU A 693 1.73 17.32 -0.79
N VAL A 694 1.69 18.45 -0.08
CA VAL A 694 2.74 19.47 -0.13
C VAL A 694 3.22 19.77 1.28
N PHE A 695 4.44 19.35 1.58
CA PHE A 695 5.10 19.60 2.87
C PHE A 695 5.99 20.84 2.77
N ARG A 696 6.17 21.58 3.86
CA ARG A 696 7.23 22.61 3.96
C ARG A 696 8.38 22.08 4.81
N VAL A 697 9.58 22.19 4.27
CA VAL A 697 10.84 21.81 4.92
C VAL A 697 11.84 22.96 4.91
N GLU A 698 12.73 23.03 5.90
CA GLU A 698 13.81 24.00 5.97
C GLU A 698 15.15 23.36 6.34
N PHE A 699 16.25 23.85 5.75
CA PHE A 699 17.63 23.49 6.08
C PHE A 699 18.63 24.57 5.67
#